data_AF-A0AAU0MN47-F1
#
_entry.id   AF-A0AAU0MN47-F1
#
_cell.length_a   1.000
_cell.length_b   1.000
_cell.length_c   1.000
_cell.angle_alpha   90.00
_cell.angle_beta   90.00
_cell.angle_gamma   90.00
#
_symmetry.space_group_name_H-M   'P 1'
#
loop_
_entity.id
_entity.type
_entity.pdbx_description
1 polymer ?
#
loop_
_entity_poly.entity_id
_entity_poly.type
_entity_poly.pdbx_seq_one_letter_code
_entity_poly.pdbx_strand_id
1 'polypeptide(L)'
;MKYSLLAATAALGLAACSGSGGSDNVSPLPTVNAGVDQTAAEGDLVELSGTVSQTGGSIDFIWAQVAGPTTGLTGTTTLTPQFRAVNVNDATDLVFRLTATNGEATAIDEVTVTVNDRPRVNGPSARGITGNIETRRTDAIAARPTTSPVFEGRDVRTYDGTNNNTSNTTWGATFTQLQRLADSDYGNGFSSQAGLGRTNSRLVSTRAMQQDDGVSVPTAGDSSDFLWLWGQFIAHDIGLADGGAESADITVISGDETFDPDSTGAAVLLFNRAFFDPATSVDPDPDVQDDEIPREQLNEMTSWLDGSVIYGNSAARAEALRDSGNRALLATSAGNLLPINTTGLTNAIGYEADGSGLFVAGDYRSNEHLGLAVLHTLFMREHNRLASDIQTANPGLSDDEVFERARRLVVAKLQIITYEEFLPALLGAGAIPAWTAYDDTIDASAYNAFTTAVMPFIHSMQSEQFLRLDATGAVIAAGNVELKDTYFAAPTFLTDAASIEPVLRGLAAQKHQNLDLQLVDDLRNTYLAAPADGGLDLAALIIQNGRDHGLPDYNDLREELSLTRATTFADVTSDADISAALTAAYGNPNVVDIWVGGMAEDPVTGSQLGELFQTIMVRQFTELRDGDRFWWENDLTAAEQTEVQGTVLADIIRANTGISTEIQDNVFVAVTP
;
A
#
# COMPACT_ATOMS: atom_id res chain seq x y z
N MET A 1 -44.16 -8.24 14.15
CA MET A 1 -45.43 -8.79 13.63
C MET A 1 -45.11 -10.14 13.00
N LYS A 2 -45.85 -11.19 13.38
CA LYS A 2 -45.71 -12.56 12.88
C LYS A 2 -45.89 -12.59 11.35
N TYR A 3 -44.97 -13.23 10.63
CA TYR A 3 -45.32 -13.91 9.38
C TYR A 3 -44.66 -15.29 9.36
N SER A 4 -45.55 -16.28 9.27
CA SER A 4 -45.31 -17.70 9.15
C SER A 4 -45.81 -18.11 7.77
N LEU A 5 -45.00 -18.80 6.97
CA LEU A 5 -45.43 -19.54 5.76
C LEU A 5 -44.48 -20.73 5.61
N LEU A 6 -44.88 -21.91 6.09
CA LEU A 6 -45.54 -23.01 5.36
C LEU A 6 -44.56 -23.89 4.56
N ALA A 7 -44.22 -25.02 5.17
CA ALA A 7 -43.63 -26.18 4.53
C ALA A 7 -44.58 -26.76 3.47
N ALA A 8 -44.06 -26.99 2.27
CA ALA A 8 -44.71 -27.77 1.22
C ALA A 8 -44.07 -29.17 1.14
N THR A 9 -44.60 -30.11 1.91
CA THR A 9 -44.39 -31.55 1.70
C THR A 9 -45.16 -31.99 0.45
N ALA A 10 -44.45 -32.28 -0.64
CA ALA A 10 -45.01 -32.99 -1.79
C ALA A 10 -44.92 -34.50 -1.54
N ALA A 11 -46.02 -35.09 -1.06
CA ALA A 11 -46.21 -36.54 -1.03
C ALA A 11 -46.65 -37.03 -2.42
N LEU A 12 -45.77 -37.71 -3.16
CA LEU A 12 -46.15 -38.47 -4.33
C LEU A 12 -46.65 -39.86 -3.90
N GLY A 13 -47.95 -40.09 -4.11
CA GLY A 13 -48.63 -41.34 -3.80
C GLY A 13 -48.23 -42.48 -4.74
N LEU A 14 -48.04 -43.67 -4.15
CA LEU A 14 -47.94 -44.93 -4.89
C LEU A 14 -49.21 -45.19 -5.71
N ALA A 15 -49.04 -45.35 -7.02
CA ALA A 15 -49.97 -46.08 -7.86
C ALA A 15 -49.30 -47.39 -8.31
N ALA A 16 -49.82 -48.51 -7.82
CA ALA A 16 -49.39 -49.84 -8.24
C ALA A 16 -49.89 -50.14 -9.66
N CYS A 17 -48.97 -50.30 -10.61
CA CYS A 17 -49.22 -51.01 -11.86
C CYS A 17 -48.30 -52.23 -11.92
N SER A 18 -48.92 -53.41 -11.93
CA SER A 18 -48.28 -54.69 -12.20
C SER A 18 -47.78 -54.75 -13.64
N GLY A 19 -46.47 -54.82 -13.86
CA GLY A 19 -45.86 -54.93 -15.19
C GLY A 19 -44.44 -55.48 -15.12
N SER A 20 -44.29 -56.74 -15.54
CA SER A 20 -43.09 -57.53 -15.83
C SER A 20 -41.83 -56.78 -16.29
N GLY A 21 -40.72 -56.98 -15.57
CA GLY A 21 -39.42 -57.42 -16.12
C GLY A 21 -38.62 -56.44 -16.99
N GLY A 22 -37.76 -55.66 -16.33
CA GLY A 22 -36.57 -55.01 -16.91
C GLY A 22 -35.69 -54.55 -15.74
N SER A 23 -34.50 -55.12 -15.59
CA SER A 23 -33.54 -54.70 -14.56
C SER A 23 -32.90 -53.39 -15.00
N ASP A 24 -33.47 -52.27 -14.57
CA ASP A 24 -32.74 -51.00 -14.55
C ASP A 24 -31.61 -51.17 -13.53
N ASN A 25 -30.39 -51.39 -14.04
CA ASN A 25 -29.17 -51.30 -13.24
C ASN A 25 -28.99 -49.82 -12.85
N VAL A 26 -29.68 -49.39 -11.79
CA VAL A 26 -29.38 -48.11 -11.15
C VAL A 26 -28.01 -48.27 -10.51
N SER A 27 -27.05 -47.48 -10.98
CA SER A 27 -25.70 -47.44 -10.41
C SER A 27 -25.79 -47.21 -8.89
N PRO A 28 -25.09 -47.99 -8.05
CA PRO A 28 -25.19 -47.82 -6.61
C PRO A 28 -24.61 -46.46 -6.21
N LEU A 29 -25.44 -45.65 -5.54
CA LEU A 29 -25.02 -44.36 -4.96
C LEU A 29 -23.75 -44.53 -4.13
N PRO A 30 -22.75 -43.66 -4.31
CA PRO A 30 -21.62 -43.56 -3.38
C PRO A 30 -22.12 -43.34 -1.94
N THR A 31 -21.40 -43.90 -0.97
CA THR A 31 -21.57 -43.54 0.44
C THR A 31 -20.61 -42.41 0.76
N VAL A 32 -21.15 -41.28 1.23
CA VAL A 32 -20.39 -40.08 1.57
C VAL A 32 -20.74 -39.66 2.99
N ASN A 33 -19.74 -39.19 3.74
CA ASN A 33 -19.90 -38.63 5.06
C ASN A 33 -18.91 -37.46 5.22
N ALA A 34 -19.40 -36.26 5.50
CA ALA A 34 -18.62 -35.03 5.64
C ALA A 34 -17.98 -34.88 7.03
N GLY A 35 -18.17 -35.85 7.91
CA GLY A 35 -17.66 -35.85 9.28
C GLY A 35 -18.69 -35.34 10.28
N VAL A 36 -18.21 -35.00 11.47
CA VAL A 36 -19.04 -34.45 12.54
C VAL A 36 -18.94 -32.94 12.54
N ASP A 37 -20.04 -32.27 12.92
CA ASP A 37 -20.03 -30.82 13.14
C ASP A 37 -18.92 -30.43 14.10
N GLN A 38 -18.27 -29.31 13.81
CA GLN A 38 -17.12 -28.81 14.56
C GLN A 38 -17.42 -27.44 15.16
N THR A 39 -16.57 -27.06 16.10
CA THR A 39 -16.54 -25.71 16.65
C THR A 39 -15.10 -25.25 16.62
N ALA A 40 -14.90 -24.05 16.10
CA ALA A 40 -13.61 -23.38 16.07
C ALA A 40 -13.78 -21.97 16.63
N ALA A 41 -12.68 -21.35 17.05
CA ALA A 41 -12.70 -19.92 17.29
C ALA A 41 -12.02 -19.21 16.11
N GLU A 42 -12.29 -17.92 15.96
CA GLU A 42 -11.70 -17.10 14.90
C GLU A 42 -10.17 -17.29 14.81
N GLY A 43 -9.68 -17.35 13.58
CA GLY A 43 -8.27 -17.54 13.29
C GLY A 43 -7.76 -18.97 13.52
N ASP A 44 -8.53 -19.91 14.07
CA ASP A 44 -8.06 -21.30 14.20
C ASP A 44 -7.90 -21.98 12.83
N LEU A 45 -6.86 -22.81 12.68
CA LEU A 45 -6.78 -23.73 11.53
C LEU A 45 -7.73 -24.90 11.79
N VAL A 46 -8.72 -25.05 10.93
CA VAL A 46 -9.75 -26.10 10.98
C VAL A 46 -9.45 -27.13 9.91
N GLU A 47 -9.40 -28.40 10.29
CA GLU A 47 -9.31 -29.54 9.38
C GLU A 47 -10.67 -30.26 9.36
N LEU A 48 -11.29 -30.38 8.18
CA LEU A 48 -12.46 -31.24 8.00
C LEU A 48 -12.00 -32.69 7.80
N SER A 49 -12.85 -33.66 8.09
CA SER A 49 -12.51 -35.07 7.89
C SER A 49 -13.69 -35.82 7.29
N GLY A 50 -13.65 -36.01 5.97
CA GLY A 50 -14.66 -36.74 5.22
C GLY A 50 -14.30 -38.19 4.97
N THR A 51 -15.30 -39.01 4.65
CA THR A 51 -15.11 -40.36 4.12
C THR A 51 -15.99 -40.57 2.90
N VAL A 52 -15.44 -41.26 1.90
CA VAL A 52 -16.16 -41.69 0.70
C VAL A 52 -15.91 -43.17 0.49
N SER A 53 -16.95 -43.92 0.10
CA SER A 53 -16.82 -45.33 -0.23
C SER A 53 -17.83 -45.77 -1.28
N GLN A 54 -17.43 -46.72 -2.12
CA GLN A 54 -18.28 -47.30 -3.15
C GLN A 54 -17.90 -48.77 -3.41
N THR A 55 -18.86 -49.55 -3.91
CA THR A 55 -18.65 -50.94 -4.31
C THR A 55 -18.23 -51.02 -5.78
N GLY A 56 -16.91 -51.05 -6.04
CA GLY A 56 -16.31 -51.16 -7.38
C GLY A 56 -16.38 -49.87 -8.21
N GLY A 57 -15.43 -49.70 -9.13
CA GLY A 57 -15.28 -48.47 -9.93
C GLY A 57 -14.42 -47.39 -9.25
N SER A 58 -14.18 -46.29 -9.96
CA SER A 58 -13.54 -45.08 -9.42
C SER A 58 -14.58 -44.14 -8.84
N ILE A 59 -14.20 -43.41 -7.79
CA ILE A 59 -15.02 -42.40 -7.13
C ILE A 59 -14.24 -41.09 -7.11
N ASP A 60 -14.85 -40.05 -7.66
CA ASP A 60 -14.35 -38.69 -7.58
C ASP A 60 -15.11 -37.96 -6.48
N PHE A 61 -14.45 -37.03 -5.80
CA PHE A 61 -15.08 -36.23 -4.77
C PHE A 61 -14.48 -34.84 -4.68
N ILE A 62 -15.28 -33.91 -4.17
CA ILE A 62 -14.90 -32.51 -4.01
C ILE A 62 -15.62 -31.88 -2.82
N TRP A 63 -14.90 -31.05 -2.10
CA TRP A 63 -15.43 -30.17 -1.07
C TRP A 63 -15.77 -28.80 -1.63
N ALA A 64 -16.88 -28.24 -1.18
CA ALA A 64 -17.25 -26.85 -1.42
C ALA A 64 -17.84 -26.25 -0.15
N GLN A 65 -17.52 -24.99 0.14
CA GLN A 65 -18.30 -24.23 1.11
C GLN A 65 -19.61 -23.80 0.46
N VAL A 66 -20.73 -23.97 1.16
CA VAL A 66 -22.08 -23.73 0.63
C VAL A 66 -22.89 -22.73 1.43
N ALA A 67 -22.44 -22.35 2.63
CA ALA A 67 -23.03 -21.27 3.41
C ALA A 67 -22.02 -20.63 4.39
N GLY A 68 -22.37 -19.44 4.87
CA GLY A 68 -21.56 -18.62 5.75
C GLY A 68 -20.53 -17.78 4.99
N PRO A 69 -19.79 -16.88 5.68
CA PRO A 69 -18.74 -16.08 5.05
C PRO A 69 -17.67 -16.96 4.39
N THR A 70 -17.24 -16.60 3.17
CA THR A 70 -16.27 -17.41 2.40
C THR A 70 -14.97 -17.61 3.16
N THR A 71 -14.50 -18.85 3.16
CA THR A 71 -13.23 -19.28 3.73
C THR A 71 -12.33 -19.84 2.64
N GLY A 72 -11.02 -19.69 2.80
CA GLY A 72 -10.03 -20.24 1.87
C GLY A 72 -9.83 -21.72 2.07
N LEU A 73 -10.79 -22.53 1.64
CA LEU A 73 -10.71 -23.98 1.78
C LEU A 73 -9.63 -24.54 0.85
N THR A 74 -8.57 -25.07 1.44
CA THR A 74 -7.46 -25.72 0.74
C THR A 74 -7.62 -27.24 0.76
N GLY A 75 -7.07 -27.93 -0.25
CA GLY A 75 -7.15 -29.38 -0.34
C GLY A 75 -8.57 -29.90 -0.62
N THR A 76 -9.37 -29.18 -1.42
CA THR A 76 -10.78 -29.49 -1.71
C THR A 76 -11.00 -30.86 -2.36
N THR A 77 -9.98 -31.44 -2.97
CA THR A 77 -9.97 -32.79 -3.56
C THR A 77 -9.33 -33.84 -2.65
N THR A 78 -9.09 -33.50 -1.38
CA THR A 78 -8.61 -34.42 -0.33
C THR A 78 -9.71 -34.72 0.67
N LEU A 79 -9.58 -35.81 1.42
CA LEU A 79 -10.54 -36.14 2.48
C LEU A 79 -10.34 -35.30 3.75
N THR A 80 -9.27 -34.52 3.81
CA THR A 80 -8.91 -33.68 4.95
C THR A 80 -8.62 -32.24 4.51
N PRO A 81 -9.60 -31.52 3.94
CA PRO A 81 -9.39 -30.14 3.53
C PRO A 81 -9.25 -29.26 4.78
N GLN A 82 -8.56 -28.12 4.62
CA GLN A 82 -8.29 -27.21 5.73
C GLN A 82 -8.63 -25.78 5.35
N PHE A 83 -9.10 -25.01 6.33
CA PHE A 83 -9.28 -23.56 6.21
C PHE A 83 -8.92 -22.89 7.53
N ARG A 84 -8.64 -21.59 7.49
CA ARG A 84 -8.54 -20.77 8.71
C ARG A 84 -9.89 -20.12 9.00
N ALA A 85 -10.39 -20.28 10.22
CA ALA A 85 -11.66 -19.71 10.64
C ALA A 85 -11.63 -18.18 10.48
N VAL A 86 -12.64 -17.63 9.82
CA VAL A 86 -12.77 -16.20 9.55
C VAL A 86 -13.12 -15.41 10.80
N ASN A 87 -12.82 -14.12 10.78
CA ASN A 87 -13.28 -13.17 11.77
C ASN A 87 -14.81 -13.00 11.67
N VAL A 88 -15.51 -13.10 12.78
CA VAL A 88 -16.95 -12.94 12.95
C VAL A 88 -17.22 -11.91 14.06
N ASN A 89 -18.48 -11.56 14.31
CA ASN A 89 -18.86 -10.67 15.42
C ASN A 89 -19.81 -11.35 16.41
N ASP A 90 -20.25 -12.56 16.06
CA ASP A 90 -21.15 -13.43 16.79
C ASP A 90 -20.87 -14.86 16.31
N ALA A 91 -21.27 -15.87 17.08
CA ALA A 91 -21.17 -17.27 16.66
C ALA A 91 -21.84 -17.46 15.29
N THR A 92 -21.06 -17.88 14.29
CA THR A 92 -21.46 -17.94 12.88
C THR A 92 -21.18 -19.32 12.32
N ASP A 93 -22.18 -19.89 11.65
CA ASP A 93 -22.06 -21.21 11.03
C ASP A 93 -21.50 -21.10 9.62
N LEU A 94 -20.49 -21.93 9.35
CA LEU A 94 -19.97 -22.21 8.02
C LEU A 94 -20.40 -23.62 7.63
N VAL A 95 -20.99 -23.79 6.44
CA VAL A 95 -21.45 -25.11 5.99
C VAL A 95 -20.60 -25.56 4.82
N PHE A 96 -20.03 -26.76 4.93
CA PHE A 96 -19.20 -27.38 3.90
C PHE A 96 -19.85 -28.67 3.40
N ARG A 97 -19.87 -28.84 2.08
CA ARG A 97 -20.44 -29.99 1.39
C ARG A 97 -19.34 -30.85 0.79
N LEU A 98 -19.32 -32.13 1.14
CA LEU A 98 -18.57 -33.15 0.43
C LEU A 98 -19.48 -33.79 -0.61
N THR A 99 -19.13 -33.63 -1.89
CA THR A 99 -19.83 -34.25 -3.02
C THR A 99 -19.00 -35.39 -3.56
N ALA A 100 -19.59 -36.58 -3.70
CA ALA A 100 -18.93 -37.76 -4.28
C ALA A 100 -19.72 -38.28 -5.48
N THR A 101 -19.05 -38.56 -6.59
CA THR A 101 -19.65 -39.05 -7.83
C THR A 101 -18.87 -40.23 -8.40
N ASN A 102 -19.58 -41.16 -9.05
CA ASN A 102 -18.98 -42.28 -9.80
C ASN A 102 -19.17 -42.13 -11.32
N GLY A 103 -19.55 -40.94 -11.79
CA GLY A 103 -19.88 -40.65 -13.18
C GLY A 103 -21.32 -40.98 -13.59
N GLU A 104 -22.07 -41.72 -12.77
CA GLU A 104 -23.48 -42.10 -13.03
C GLU A 104 -24.45 -41.65 -11.94
N ALA A 105 -23.98 -41.54 -10.70
CA ALA A 105 -24.72 -41.12 -9.52
C ALA A 105 -23.86 -40.24 -8.62
N THR A 106 -24.50 -39.27 -7.95
CA THR A 106 -23.86 -38.32 -7.05
C THR A 106 -24.53 -38.38 -5.69
N ALA A 107 -23.72 -38.44 -4.64
CA ALA A 107 -24.15 -38.33 -3.25
C ALA A 107 -23.47 -37.13 -2.60
N ILE A 108 -24.16 -36.48 -1.65
CA ILE A 108 -23.64 -35.34 -0.90
C ILE A 108 -23.82 -35.57 0.60
N ASP A 109 -22.92 -35.02 1.39
CA ASP A 109 -23.11 -34.83 2.83
C ASP A 109 -22.54 -33.46 3.23
N GLU A 110 -23.07 -32.89 4.31
CA GLU A 110 -22.69 -31.56 4.80
C GLU A 110 -22.22 -31.61 6.25
N VAL A 111 -21.25 -30.77 6.58
CA VAL A 111 -20.75 -30.55 7.93
C VAL A 111 -20.82 -29.08 8.25
N THR A 112 -21.25 -28.76 9.48
CA THR A 112 -21.29 -27.39 9.98
C THR A 112 -20.08 -27.13 10.88
N VAL A 113 -19.38 -26.03 10.65
CA VAL A 113 -18.38 -25.50 11.57
C VAL A 113 -18.91 -24.21 12.16
N THR A 114 -19.25 -24.23 13.45
CA THR A 114 -19.60 -23.01 14.18
C THR A 114 -18.33 -22.29 14.58
N VAL A 115 -18.09 -21.12 13.99
CA VAL A 115 -16.99 -20.23 14.36
C VAL A 115 -17.48 -19.30 15.46
N ASN A 116 -16.85 -19.38 16.63
CA ASN A 116 -17.14 -18.48 17.74
C ASN A 116 -16.24 -17.26 17.70
N ASP A 117 -16.86 -16.10 17.92
CA ASP A 117 -16.15 -14.86 18.23
C ASP A 117 -15.18 -15.05 19.42
N ARG A 118 -13.96 -14.54 19.28
CA ARG A 118 -13.01 -14.45 20.39
C ARG A 118 -13.14 -13.05 20.97
N PRO A 119 -13.28 -12.90 22.30
CA PRO A 119 -13.21 -11.59 22.92
C PRO A 119 -11.89 -10.92 22.53
N ARG A 120 -11.96 -9.95 21.61
CA ARG A 120 -10.76 -9.30 21.08
C ARG A 120 -10.17 -8.43 22.17
N VAL A 121 -8.92 -8.69 22.50
CA VAL A 121 -8.10 -7.67 23.14
C VAL A 121 -7.48 -6.90 21.99
N ASN A 122 -8.10 -5.77 21.66
CA ASN A 122 -7.58 -4.90 20.62
C ASN A 122 -6.15 -4.53 20.96
N GLY A 123 -5.24 -4.81 20.03
CA GLY A 123 -3.95 -4.17 20.02
C GLY A 123 -4.07 -2.64 19.91
N PRO A 124 -2.99 -1.92 20.20
CA PRO A 124 -2.88 -0.49 19.90
C PRO A 124 -3.23 -0.23 18.44
N SER A 125 -3.84 0.92 18.14
CA SER A 125 -4.02 1.38 16.77
C SER A 125 -3.63 2.84 16.61
N ALA A 126 -2.90 3.11 15.54
CA ALA A 126 -2.81 4.46 15.02
C ALA A 126 -4.19 4.89 14.55
N ARG A 127 -4.57 6.11 14.89
CA ARG A 127 -5.72 6.78 14.27
C ARG A 127 -5.33 7.13 12.85
N GLY A 128 -6.23 6.82 11.92
CA GLY A 128 -6.06 7.11 10.50
C GLY A 128 -6.17 8.60 10.16
N ILE A 129 -6.48 8.89 8.91
CA ILE A 129 -6.67 10.25 8.42
C ILE A 129 -7.99 10.82 8.93
N THR A 130 -7.98 12.07 9.37
CA THR A 130 -9.19 12.73 9.89
C THR A 130 -10.20 13.05 8.79
N GLY A 131 -11.47 13.04 9.16
CA GLY A 131 -12.57 13.23 8.22
C GLY A 131 -12.98 11.93 7.54
N ASN A 132 -14.24 11.85 7.16
CA ASN A 132 -14.81 10.64 6.57
C ASN A 132 -14.41 10.52 5.10
N ILE A 133 -13.79 9.40 4.71
CA ILE A 133 -13.29 9.18 3.34
C ILE A 133 -14.38 9.27 2.26
N GLU A 134 -15.59 8.78 2.53
CA GLU A 134 -16.71 8.87 1.58
C GLU A 134 -17.13 10.33 1.34
N THR A 135 -17.05 11.17 2.37
CA THR A 135 -17.26 12.61 2.26
C THR A 135 -16.13 13.25 1.45
N ARG A 136 -14.86 12.92 1.75
CA ARG A 136 -13.68 13.41 0.99
C ARG A 136 -13.80 13.08 -0.51
N ARG A 137 -14.20 11.85 -0.83
CA ARG A 137 -14.45 11.38 -2.20
C ARG A 137 -15.57 12.17 -2.88
N THR A 138 -16.71 12.30 -2.22
CA THR A 138 -17.89 12.98 -2.77
C THR A 138 -17.57 14.46 -3.05
N ASP A 139 -16.92 15.13 -2.11
CA ASP A 139 -16.52 16.54 -2.24
C ASP A 139 -15.49 16.71 -3.36
N ALA A 140 -14.50 15.82 -3.45
CA ALA A 140 -13.48 15.86 -4.51
C ALA A 140 -14.11 15.69 -5.90
N ILE A 141 -14.96 14.69 -6.09
CA ILE A 141 -15.64 14.44 -7.38
C ILE A 141 -16.54 15.62 -7.75
N ALA A 142 -17.28 16.19 -6.78
CA ALA A 142 -18.15 17.34 -7.01
C ALA A 142 -17.38 18.62 -7.38
N ALA A 143 -16.14 18.75 -6.90
CA ALA A 143 -15.28 19.90 -7.14
C ALA A 143 -14.39 19.79 -8.40
N ARG A 144 -14.44 18.67 -9.15
CA ARG A 144 -13.59 18.45 -10.33
C ARG A 144 -13.79 19.56 -11.38
N PRO A 145 -12.71 20.24 -11.82
CA PRO A 145 -12.80 21.23 -12.87
C PRO A 145 -13.02 20.56 -14.23
N THR A 146 -13.82 21.19 -15.08
CA THR A 146 -14.11 20.68 -16.44
C THR A 146 -13.04 21.05 -17.46
N THR A 147 -12.13 21.96 -17.12
CA THR A 147 -11.00 22.40 -17.95
C THR A 147 -9.82 22.80 -17.06
N SER A 148 -8.60 22.72 -17.58
CA SER A 148 -7.43 23.33 -16.93
C SER A 148 -7.63 24.84 -16.73
N PRO A 149 -7.22 25.42 -15.58
CA PRO A 149 -7.12 26.87 -15.45
C PRO A 149 -6.08 27.45 -16.42
N VAL A 150 -6.24 28.72 -16.76
CA VAL A 150 -5.33 29.44 -17.67
C VAL A 150 -4.71 30.62 -16.95
N PHE A 151 -3.39 30.62 -16.83
CA PHE A 151 -2.59 31.73 -16.31
C PHE A 151 -1.56 32.14 -17.36
N GLU A 152 -1.31 33.44 -17.52
CA GLU A 152 -0.37 33.95 -18.53
C GLU A 152 -0.62 33.41 -19.96
N GLY A 153 -1.87 33.05 -20.29
CA GLY A 153 -2.25 32.52 -21.62
C GLY A 153 -1.89 31.05 -21.87
N ARG A 154 -1.50 30.29 -20.85
CA ARG A 154 -1.19 28.85 -20.92
C ARG A 154 -2.06 28.05 -19.94
N ASP A 155 -2.35 26.80 -20.28
CA ASP A 155 -2.96 25.86 -19.35
C ASP A 155 -2.02 25.64 -18.15
N VAL A 156 -2.62 25.49 -16.98
CA VAL A 156 -1.96 25.12 -15.73
C VAL A 156 -2.59 23.85 -15.20
N ARG A 157 -1.76 22.97 -14.63
CA ARG A 157 -2.20 21.70 -14.07
C ARG A 157 -3.17 21.92 -12.90
N THR A 158 -4.28 21.18 -12.89
CA THR A 158 -5.23 21.21 -11.78
C THR A 158 -4.63 20.54 -10.53
N TYR A 159 -5.17 20.83 -9.36
CA TYR A 159 -4.73 20.22 -8.09
C TYR A 159 -5.23 18.79 -7.90
N ASP A 160 -6.26 18.39 -8.62
CA ASP A 160 -6.89 17.06 -8.50
C ASP A 160 -6.47 16.10 -9.63
N GLY A 161 -5.53 16.51 -10.49
CA GLY A 161 -4.97 15.72 -11.58
C GLY A 161 -5.85 15.63 -12.84
N THR A 162 -7.07 16.18 -12.81
CA THR A 162 -7.96 16.18 -13.98
C THR A 162 -7.42 17.03 -15.14
N ASN A 163 -7.90 16.73 -16.34
CA ASN A 163 -7.59 17.44 -17.58
C ASN A 163 -6.09 17.41 -17.95
N ASN A 164 -5.29 16.53 -17.36
CA ASN A 164 -3.93 16.27 -17.85
C ASN A 164 -4.01 15.69 -19.26
N ASN A 165 -4.68 14.53 -19.40
CA ASN A 165 -5.07 14.02 -20.71
C ASN A 165 -6.33 14.75 -21.21
N THR A 166 -6.30 15.26 -22.43
CA THR A 166 -7.40 16.07 -22.99
C THR A 166 -8.56 15.23 -23.55
N SER A 167 -8.30 13.96 -23.84
CA SER A 167 -9.29 13.02 -24.36
C SER A 167 -9.93 12.21 -23.24
N ASN A 168 -9.17 11.86 -22.20
CA ASN A 168 -9.60 11.12 -21.01
C ASN A 168 -9.31 11.96 -19.76
N THR A 169 -10.17 12.94 -19.48
CA THR A 169 -9.91 14.01 -18.50
C THR A 169 -9.79 13.54 -17.04
N THR A 170 -10.07 12.28 -16.74
CA THR A 170 -9.96 11.71 -15.39
C THR A 170 -8.78 10.77 -15.20
N TRP A 171 -8.02 10.41 -16.24
CA TRP A 171 -6.81 9.59 -16.04
C TRP A 171 -5.85 10.28 -15.09
N GLY A 172 -5.35 9.54 -14.09
CA GLY A 172 -4.47 10.02 -13.02
C GLY A 172 -5.09 11.00 -12.03
N ALA A 173 -6.40 11.26 -12.08
CA ALA A 173 -7.08 12.16 -11.15
C ALA A 173 -7.34 11.52 -9.78
N THR A 174 -7.48 12.34 -8.75
CA THR A 174 -7.87 11.89 -7.41
C THR A 174 -9.22 11.16 -7.43
N PHE A 175 -9.37 10.17 -6.56
CA PHE A 175 -10.51 9.26 -6.48
C PHE A 175 -10.88 8.62 -7.82
N THR A 176 -9.86 8.12 -8.53
CA THR A 176 -10.03 7.19 -9.66
C THR A 176 -9.45 5.82 -9.31
N GLN A 177 -9.93 4.79 -9.99
CA GLN A 177 -9.50 3.42 -9.70
C GLN A 177 -8.01 3.25 -9.99
N LEU A 178 -7.32 2.52 -9.11
CA LEU A 178 -5.95 2.08 -9.38
C LEU A 178 -5.96 1.07 -10.54
N GLN A 179 -4.99 1.18 -11.45
CA GLN A 179 -4.87 0.23 -12.56
C GLN A 179 -4.42 -1.14 -12.09
N ARG A 180 -4.81 -2.19 -12.80
CA ARG A 180 -4.34 -3.55 -12.53
C ARG A 180 -3.34 -4.02 -13.58
N LEU A 181 -2.24 -4.61 -13.11
CA LEU A 181 -1.28 -5.31 -13.96
C LEU A 181 -1.73 -6.75 -14.27
N ALA A 182 -2.63 -7.29 -13.44
CA ALA A 182 -3.20 -8.63 -13.50
C ALA A 182 -4.60 -8.59 -12.89
N ASP A 183 -5.48 -9.51 -13.28
CA ASP A 183 -6.83 -9.62 -12.71
C ASP A 183 -6.79 -9.75 -11.17
N SER A 184 -7.85 -9.27 -10.51
CA SER A 184 -7.95 -9.40 -9.04
C SER A 184 -8.12 -10.86 -8.62
N ASP A 185 -7.40 -11.27 -7.59
CA ASP A 185 -7.42 -12.64 -7.04
C ASP A 185 -8.18 -12.72 -5.70
N TYR A 186 -9.37 -12.11 -5.63
CA TYR A 186 -10.20 -12.23 -4.44
C TYR A 186 -10.63 -13.69 -4.22
N GLY A 187 -10.69 -14.15 -2.97
CA GLY A 187 -10.93 -15.57 -2.68
C GLY A 187 -12.30 -16.09 -3.14
N ASN A 188 -13.29 -15.21 -3.29
CA ASN A 188 -14.60 -15.49 -3.87
C ASN A 188 -14.76 -14.94 -5.30
N GLY A 189 -13.67 -14.54 -5.94
CA GLY A 189 -13.65 -13.87 -7.24
C GLY A 189 -14.08 -12.40 -7.20
N PHE A 190 -14.44 -11.89 -6.02
CA PHE A 190 -15.25 -10.67 -5.94
C PHE A 190 -14.74 -9.60 -4.98
N SER A 191 -14.63 -9.92 -3.69
CA SER A 191 -14.29 -8.95 -2.65
C SER A 191 -13.69 -9.54 -1.38
N SER A 192 -13.69 -10.86 -1.18
CA SER A 192 -13.01 -11.47 -0.02
C SER A 192 -11.50 -11.43 -0.21
N GLN A 193 -10.74 -11.19 0.85
CA GLN A 193 -9.27 -11.01 0.76
C GLN A 193 -8.59 -12.12 -0.05
N ALA A 194 -7.61 -11.76 -0.88
CA ALA A 194 -6.85 -12.71 -1.67
C ALA A 194 -6.09 -13.70 -0.79
N GLY A 195 -5.82 -14.88 -1.34
CA GLY A 195 -5.01 -15.88 -0.67
C GLY A 195 -5.58 -16.31 0.67
N LEU A 196 -6.90 -16.55 0.78
CA LEU A 196 -7.56 -16.99 2.03
C LEU A 196 -6.95 -18.28 2.63
N GLY A 197 -6.18 -19.05 1.85
CA GLY A 197 -5.42 -20.22 2.30
C GLY A 197 -3.93 -19.97 2.59
N ARG A 198 -3.43 -18.74 2.40
CA ARG A 198 -2.02 -18.36 2.66
C ARG A 198 -1.75 -18.26 4.16
N THR A 199 -0.47 -18.36 4.53
CA THR A 199 0.00 -18.20 5.90
C THR A 199 -0.42 -16.84 6.48
N ASN A 200 -0.82 -16.80 7.74
CA ASN A 200 -1.14 -15.56 8.46
C ASN A 200 0.00 -14.52 8.31
N SER A 201 -0.35 -13.25 8.07
CA SER A 201 0.61 -12.18 7.74
C SER A 201 1.62 -11.91 8.85
N ARG A 202 1.19 -11.88 10.13
CA ARG A 202 2.12 -11.77 11.29
C ARG A 202 3.06 -12.98 11.39
N LEU A 203 2.56 -14.17 11.07
CA LEU A 203 3.38 -15.37 11.07
C LEU A 203 4.42 -15.36 9.93
N VAL A 204 4.09 -14.80 8.77
CA VAL A 204 5.07 -14.56 7.69
C VAL A 204 6.13 -13.55 8.16
N SER A 205 5.69 -12.40 8.69
CA SER A 205 6.58 -11.36 9.25
C SER A 205 7.59 -11.94 10.24
N THR A 206 7.12 -12.72 11.22
CA THR A 206 7.98 -13.32 12.25
C THR A 206 8.91 -14.42 11.70
N ARG A 207 8.50 -15.15 10.66
CA ARG A 207 9.30 -16.27 10.12
C ARG A 207 10.32 -15.85 9.07
N ALA A 208 10.07 -14.76 8.35
CA ALA A 208 10.84 -14.43 7.16
C ALA A 208 11.40 -13.00 7.14
N MET A 209 10.85 -12.08 7.94
CA MET A 209 11.14 -10.65 7.80
C MET A 209 11.79 -10.03 9.05
N GLN A 210 12.19 -10.88 10.00
CA GLN A 210 12.85 -10.43 11.22
C GLN A 210 14.32 -10.08 10.96
N GLN A 211 14.69 -8.86 11.34
CA GLN A 211 16.06 -8.49 11.67
C GLN A 211 16.30 -8.69 13.17
N ASP A 212 17.49 -9.11 13.56
CA ASP A 212 17.84 -9.25 14.98
C ASP A 212 17.82 -7.87 15.68
N ASP A 213 17.24 -7.80 16.89
CA ASP A 213 17.08 -6.57 17.67
C ASP A 213 18.41 -5.85 17.90
N GLY A 214 18.46 -4.55 17.57
CA GLY A 214 19.63 -3.68 17.67
C GLY A 214 20.77 -4.02 16.72
N VAL A 215 20.57 -4.94 15.78
CA VAL A 215 21.53 -5.21 14.70
C VAL A 215 21.23 -4.26 13.56
N SER A 216 22.23 -3.50 13.12
CA SER A 216 22.13 -2.74 11.87
C SER A 216 22.84 -3.50 10.74
N VAL A 217 22.13 -3.67 9.62
CA VAL A 217 22.63 -4.28 8.39
C VAL A 217 22.61 -3.21 7.30
N PRO A 218 23.59 -2.30 7.24
CA PRO A 218 23.61 -1.26 6.21
C PRO A 218 23.82 -1.87 4.81
N THR A 219 23.32 -1.19 3.78
CA THR A 219 23.58 -1.56 2.38
C THR A 219 25.08 -1.73 2.13
N ALA A 220 25.43 -2.74 1.33
CA ALA A 220 26.81 -2.95 0.87
C ALA A 220 27.29 -1.82 -0.06
N GLY A 221 26.35 -1.13 -0.71
CA GLY A 221 26.60 0.04 -1.53
C GLY A 221 26.90 1.29 -0.71
N ASP A 222 26.94 2.43 -1.40
CA ASP A 222 27.15 3.74 -0.78
C ASP A 222 25.88 4.57 -0.79
N SER A 223 24.69 3.98 -0.89
CA SER A 223 23.44 4.74 -0.91
C SER A 223 23.06 5.25 0.48
N SER A 224 22.54 6.48 0.53
CA SER A 224 22.19 7.16 1.79
C SER A 224 20.72 7.01 2.18
N ASP A 225 20.39 7.45 3.40
CA ASP A 225 18.99 7.53 3.85
C ASP A 225 18.11 8.47 3.00
N PHE A 226 18.69 9.37 2.20
CA PHE A 226 17.90 10.12 1.22
C PHE A 226 17.22 9.22 0.18
N LEU A 227 17.76 8.03 -0.11
CA LEU A 227 17.18 7.15 -1.11
C LEU A 227 15.78 6.65 -0.70
N TRP A 228 15.65 6.09 0.51
CA TRP A 228 14.33 5.64 0.98
C TRP A 228 13.42 6.83 1.31
N LEU A 229 13.96 7.93 1.85
CA LEU A 229 13.15 9.08 2.23
C LEU A 229 12.55 9.77 1.01
N TRP A 230 13.33 9.94 -0.06
CA TRP A 230 12.81 10.45 -1.33
C TRP A 230 11.80 9.48 -1.94
N GLY A 231 12.09 8.17 -1.90
CA GLY A 231 11.14 7.14 -2.34
C GLY A 231 9.79 7.25 -1.63
N GLN A 232 9.78 7.47 -0.31
CA GLN A 232 8.55 7.71 0.46
C GLN A 232 7.86 9.00 0.06
N PHE A 233 8.62 10.09 -0.06
CA PHE A 233 8.08 11.39 -0.45
C PHE A 233 7.42 11.35 -1.83
N ILE A 234 7.99 10.64 -2.80
CA ILE A 234 7.41 10.44 -4.13
C ILE A 234 6.25 9.44 -4.12
N ALA A 235 6.31 8.38 -3.31
CA ALA A 235 5.17 7.47 -3.13
C ALA A 235 3.92 8.23 -2.66
N HIS A 236 4.11 9.20 -1.75
CA HIS A 236 3.03 10.04 -1.23
C HIS A 236 2.47 11.02 -2.28
N ASP A 237 3.23 11.31 -3.34
CA ASP A 237 2.79 12.16 -4.46
C ASP A 237 1.96 11.40 -5.48
N ILE A 238 2.12 10.07 -5.54
CA ILE A 238 1.51 9.21 -6.56
C ILE A 238 0.30 8.44 -6.02
N GLY A 239 0.31 8.05 -4.74
CA GLY A 239 -0.63 7.04 -4.25
C GLY A 239 -1.05 7.15 -2.78
N LEU A 240 -2.34 6.95 -2.54
CA LEU A 240 -2.90 6.56 -1.25
C LEU A 240 -4.21 5.78 -1.44
N ALA A 241 -4.34 4.67 -0.73
CA ALA A 241 -5.61 4.01 -0.47
C ALA A 241 -5.79 3.89 1.05
N ASP A 242 -6.57 4.78 1.65
CA ASP A 242 -6.85 4.81 3.10
C ASP A 242 -7.85 3.73 3.50
N GLY A 243 -7.84 3.38 4.79
CA GLY A 243 -8.74 2.41 5.38
C GLY A 243 -10.19 2.89 5.38
N GLY A 244 -11.10 2.00 5.00
CA GLY A 244 -12.54 2.16 5.15
C GLY A 244 -13.06 1.74 6.53
N ALA A 245 -14.36 1.49 6.61
CA ALA A 245 -15.02 1.07 7.85
C ALA A 245 -15.02 -0.45 8.09
N GLU A 246 -14.60 -1.24 7.09
CA GLU A 246 -14.61 -2.69 7.15
C GLU A 246 -13.33 -3.20 7.82
N SER A 247 -13.45 -3.83 8.99
CA SER A 247 -12.30 -4.44 9.69
C SER A 247 -11.96 -5.81 9.08
N ALA A 248 -10.67 -6.09 8.96
CA ALA A 248 -10.10 -7.39 8.68
C ALA A 248 -8.84 -7.62 9.51
N ASP A 249 -9.02 -7.56 10.84
CA ASP A 249 -7.94 -7.66 11.82
C ASP A 249 -7.05 -8.90 11.62
N ILE A 250 -5.76 -8.71 11.86
CA ILE A 250 -4.75 -9.77 11.73
C ILE A 250 -4.69 -10.53 13.05
N THR A 251 -5.07 -11.81 13.02
CA THR A 251 -4.94 -12.68 14.19
C THR A 251 -3.48 -12.83 14.60
N VAL A 252 -3.17 -12.64 15.88
CA VAL A 252 -1.86 -12.96 16.47
C VAL A 252 -1.88 -14.41 16.92
N ILE A 253 -0.85 -15.17 16.56
CA ILE A 253 -0.76 -16.59 16.94
C ILE A 253 -0.39 -16.69 18.42
N SER A 254 -1.01 -17.62 19.14
CA SER A 254 -0.71 -17.87 20.56
C SER A 254 0.78 -18.14 20.77
N GLY A 255 1.38 -17.41 21.73
CA GLY A 255 2.81 -17.48 22.03
C GLY A 255 3.67 -16.54 21.20
N ASP A 256 3.08 -15.59 20.45
CA ASP A 256 3.82 -14.46 19.88
C ASP A 256 4.47 -13.64 21.01
N GLU A 257 5.79 -13.53 20.98
CA GLU A 257 6.56 -12.92 22.06
C GLU A 257 6.28 -11.41 22.23
N THR A 258 5.79 -10.74 21.17
CA THR A 258 5.56 -9.29 21.14
C THR A 258 4.11 -8.97 21.46
N PHE A 259 3.18 -9.58 20.72
CA PHE A 259 1.77 -9.18 20.72
C PHE A 259 0.85 -10.13 21.50
N ASP A 260 1.32 -11.32 21.88
CA ASP A 260 0.59 -12.24 22.77
C ASP A 260 1.53 -12.97 23.77
N PRO A 261 2.31 -12.23 24.58
CA PRO A 261 3.33 -12.81 25.45
C PRO A 261 2.74 -13.76 26.52
N ASP A 262 1.48 -13.55 26.90
CA ASP A 262 0.75 -14.40 27.85
C ASP A 262 0.08 -15.61 27.19
N SER A 263 0.27 -15.80 25.87
CA SER A 263 -0.27 -16.91 25.08
C SER A 263 -1.80 -17.03 25.19
N THR A 264 -2.50 -15.90 25.21
CA THR A 264 -3.95 -15.84 25.36
C THR A 264 -4.68 -16.41 24.15
N GLY A 265 -4.07 -16.35 22.96
CA GLY A 265 -4.69 -16.69 21.68
C GLY A 265 -5.80 -15.72 21.25
N ALA A 266 -5.99 -14.59 21.94
CA ALA A 266 -7.07 -13.63 21.68
C ALA A 266 -6.58 -12.29 21.13
N ALA A 267 -5.26 -12.10 21.02
CA ALA A 267 -4.67 -10.87 20.51
C ALA A 267 -4.87 -10.73 18.99
N VAL A 268 -5.12 -9.50 18.55
CA VAL A 268 -5.24 -9.13 17.14
C VAL A 268 -4.51 -7.80 16.88
N LEU A 269 -3.94 -7.66 15.70
CA LEU A 269 -3.53 -6.35 15.17
C LEU A 269 -4.69 -5.78 14.37
N LEU A 270 -5.10 -4.56 14.70
CA LEU A 270 -6.23 -3.92 14.05
C LEU A 270 -5.88 -3.56 12.60
N PHE A 271 -6.77 -3.92 11.68
CA PHE A 271 -6.60 -3.61 10.26
C PHE A 271 -7.97 -3.28 9.66
N ASN A 272 -8.06 -2.13 8.99
CA ASN A 272 -9.24 -1.77 8.20
C ASN A 272 -8.92 -1.93 6.72
N ARG A 273 -9.81 -2.60 6.01
CA ARG A 273 -9.73 -2.79 4.56
C ARG A 273 -9.85 -1.45 3.86
N ALA A 274 -9.07 -1.26 2.80
CA ALA A 274 -9.02 -0.06 2.01
C ALA A 274 -10.40 0.33 1.48
N PHE A 275 -10.65 1.64 1.45
CA PHE A 275 -11.82 2.18 0.78
C PHE A 275 -11.81 1.83 -0.71
N PHE A 276 -12.99 1.59 -1.27
CA PHE A 276 -13.15 1.07 -2.62
C PHE A 276 -14.23 1.84 -3.39
N ASP A 277 -14.26 1.70 -4.70
CA ASP A 277 -15.27 2.33 -5.56
C ASP A 277 -16.67 1.75 -5.26
N PRO A 278 -17.63 2.55 -4.77
CA PRO A 278 -18.99 2.08 -4.51
C PRO A 278 -19.74 1.57 -5.75
N ALA A 279 -19.25 1.85 -6.96
CA ALA A 279 -19.78 1.29 -8.21
C ALA A 279 -19.29 -0.15 -8.48
N THR A 280 -18.33 -0.64 -7.71
CA THR A 280 -17.81 -2.02 -7.76
C THR A 280 -18.33 -2.81 -6.55
N SER A 281 -18.01 -4.10 -6.46
CA SER A 281 -18.42 -4.92 -5.32
C SER A 281 -19.96 -5.10 -5.16
N VAL A 282 -20.72 -5.08 -6.26
CA VAL A 282 -22.11 -5.60 -6.37
C VAL A 282 -22.20 -7.14 -6.29
N ASP A 283 -22.59 -7.68 -5.13
CA ASP A 283 -22.87 -9.13 -4.93
C ASP A 283 -23.77 -9.67 -6.06
N PRO A 284 -23.39 -10.77 -6.77
CA PRO A 284 -24.21 -11.33 -7.82
C PRO A 284 -25.59 -11.73 -7.26
N ASP A 285 -26.64 -11.08 -7.76
CA ASP A 285 -27.99 -11.60 -7.61
C ASP A 285 -28.06 -12.91 -8.42
N PRO A 286 -28.23 -14.09 -7.79
CA PRO A 286 -28.23 -15.37 -8.51
C PRO A 286 -29.38 -15.49 -9.53
N ASP A 287 -30.37 -14.60 -9.47
CA ASP A 287 -31.49 -14.50 -10.42
C ASP A 287 -31.25 -13.44 -11.53
N VAL A 288 -30.17 -12.66 -11.45
CA VAL A 288 -29.76 -11.67 -12.46
C VAL A 288 -28.40 -12.05 -13.03
N GLN A 289 -28.36 -12.26 -14.33
CA GLN A 289 -27.11 -12.45 -15.07
C GLN A 289 -26.42 -11.07 -15.20
N ASP A 290 -25.94 -10.52 -14.09
CA ASP A 290 -25.12 -9.31 -14.07
C ASP A 290 -23.64 -9.69 -14.19
N ASP A 291 -22.86 -8.86 -14.87
CA ASP A 291 -21.42 -9.07 -14.98
C ASP A 291 -20.79 -8.74 -13.60
N GLU A 292 -20.19 -9.72 -12.95
CA GLU A 292 -19.48 -9.53 -11.68
C GLU A 292 -18.39 -8.46 -11.85
N ILE A 293 -18.47 -7.35 -11.10
CA ILE A 293 -17.44 -6.30 -11.05
C ILE A 293 -16.66 -6.44 -9.74
N PRO A 294 -15.45 -7.04 -9.76
CA PRO A 294 -14.62 -7.18 -8.56
C PRO A 294 -14.32 -5.84 -7.89
N ARG A 295 -14.05 -5.87 -6.58
CA ARG A 295 -13.75 -4.67 -5.78
C ARG A 295 -12.50 -3.94 -6.31
N GLU A 296 -12.65 -2.65 -6.62
CA GLU A 296 -11.51 -1.78 -6.98
C GLU A 296 -11.25 -0.68 -5.97
N GLN A 297 -9.99 -0.52 -5.59
CA GLN A 297 -9.55 0.54 -4.69
C GLN A 297 -9.39 1.86 -5.47
N LEU A 298 -9.74 2.96 -4.81
CA LEU A 298 -9.56 4.30 -5.36
C LEU A 298 -8.23 4.89 -4.86
N ASN A 299 -7.53 5.57 -5.75
CA ASN A 299 -6.39 6.40 -5.39
C ASN A 299 -6.89 7.76 -4.92
N GLU A 300 -6.62 8.17 -3.68
CA GLU A 300 -7.00 9.48 -3.16
C GLU A 300 -6.08 10.62 -3.62
N MET A 301 -4.89 10.26 -4.10
CA MET A 301 -3.91 11.18 -4.63
C MET A 301 -4.08 11.30 -6.15
N THR A 302 -3.52 12.36 -6.73
CA THR A 302 -3.20 12.35 -8.16
C THR A 302 -2.16 11.25 -8.40
N SER A 303 -2.19 10.60 -9.57
CA SER A 303 -1.12 9.65 -9.92
C SER A 303 0.14 10.36 -10.41
N TRP A 304 0.02 11.64 -10.74
CA TRP A 304 1.07 12.42 -11.37
C TRP A 304 2.19 12.78 -10.40
N LEU A 305 3.41 12.87 -10.91
CA LEU A 305 4.52 13.53 -10.21
C LEU A 305 4.36 15.05 -10.34
N ASP A 306 3.41 15.60 -9.59
CA ASP A 306 2.92 16.98 -9.72
C ASP A 306 3.02 17.82 -8.44
N GLY A 307 3.74 17.31 -7.43
CA GLY A 307 3.95 18.02 -6.17
C GLY A 307 2.68 18.18 -5.34
N SER A 308 1.66 17.33 -5.54
CA SER A 308 0.52 17.20 -4.64
C SER A 308 0.94 17.02 -3.17
N VAL A 309 2.11 16.43 -2.90
CA VAL A 309 2.71 16.38 -1.54
C VAL A 309 2.99 17.76 -0.93
N ILE A 310 3.20 18.78 -1.76
CA ILE A 310 3.43 20.18 -1.34
C ILE A 310 2.13 20.98 -1.40
N TYR A 311 1.38 20.83 -2.50
CA TYR A 311 0.28 21.72 -2.86
C TYR A 311 -1.12 21.17 -2.58
N GLY A 312 -1.23 19.87 -2.33
CA GLY A 312 -2.47 19.16 -2.05
C GLY A 312 -3.21 18.69 -3.29
N ASN A 313 -4.17 17.80 -3.02
CA ASN A 313 -4.96 17.04 -4.00
C ASN A 313 -6.30 17.70 -4.35
N SER A 314 -6.49 18.97 -3.97
CA SER A 314 -7.69 19.73 -4.29
C SER A 314 -7.42 21.23 -4.24
N ALA A 315 -8.19 22.00 -5.01
CA ALA A 315 -8.09 23.46 -4.98
C ALA A 315 -8.38 24.02 -3.58
N ALA A 316 -9.28 23.40 -2.82
CA ALA A 316 -9.59 23.80 -1.45
C ALA A 316 -8.39 23.62 -0.50
N ARG A 317 -7.65 22.51 -0.60
CA ARG A 317 -6.46 22.29 0.21
C ARG A 317 -5.33 23.22 -0.20
N ALA A 318 -5.10 23.39 -1.51
CA ALA A 318 -4.09 24.33 -2.02
C ALA A 318 -4.34 25.75 -1.53
N GLU A 319 -5.58 26.23 -1.60
CA GLU A 319 -5.97 27.57 -1.15
C GLU A 319 -5.76 27.73 0.37
N ALA A 320 -6.05 26.70 1.16
CA ALA A 320 -5.84 26.70 2.61
C ALA A 320 -4.35 26.70 3.01
N LEU A 321 -3.46 26.21 2.16
CA LEU A 321 -2.02 26.14 2.39
C LEU A 321 -1.27 27.42 2.00
N ARG A 322 -1.89 28.34 1.26
CA ARG A 322 -1.29 29.62 0.86
C ARG A 322 -1.28 30.62 2.00
N ASP A 323 -0.28 31.50 2.04
CA ASP A 323 -0.14 32.53 3.07
C ASP A 323 -1.26 33.58 2.99
N SER A 324 -1.81 33.98 4.13
CA SER A 324 -2.97 34.88 4.18
C SER A 324 -2.65 36.35 3.84
N GLY A 325 -1.39 36.77 3.98
CA GLY A 325 -0.94 38.14 3.73
C GLY A 325 -0.34 38.34 2.34
N ASN A 326 0.30 37.31 1.78
CA ASN A 326 0.82 37.28 0.43
C ASN A 326 0.44 35.95 -0.23
N ARG A 327 -0.58 35.98 -1.11
CA ARG A 327 -1.11 34.74 -1.69
C ARG A 327 -0.12 34.09 -2.67
N ALA A 328 0.95 34.76 -3.06
CA ALA A 328 2.01 34.17 -3.88
C ALA A 328 2.84 33.11 -3.14
N LEU A 329 2.74 33.06 -1.80
CA LEU A 329 3.53 32.18 -0.94
C LEU A 329 2.66 31.07 -0.34
N LEU A 330 3.30 29.97 0.05
CA LEU A 330 2.79 29.00 1.02
C LEU A 330 2.91 29.55 2.44
N ALA A 331 1.90 29.26 3.26
CA ALA A 331 1.83 29.64 4.66
C ALA A 331 2.97 28.99 5.46
N THR A 332 3.43 29.68 6.50
CA THR A 332 4.47 29.19 7.41
C THR A 332 4.09 29.42 8.85
N SER A 333 4.66 28.62 9.75
CA SER A 333 4.66 28.89 11.18
C SER A 333 5.97 29.55 11.63
N ALA A 334 6.11 29.78 12.93
CA ALA A 334 7.33 30.35 13.50
C ALA A 334 8.56 29.51 13.10
N GLY A 335 9.67 30.19 12.76
CA GLY A 335 10.87 29.51 12.31
C GLY A 335 10.87 29.11 10.83
N ASN A 336 9.99 29.66 10.00
CA ASN A 336 9.92 29.30 8.57
C ASN A 336 9.74 27.77 8.40
N LEU A 337 8.85 27.21 9.22
CA LEU A 337 8.43 25.81 9.22
C LEU A 337 7.04 25.70 8.60
N LEU A 338 6.59 24.49 8.33
CA LEU A 338 5.22 24.23 7.87
C LEU A 338 4.17 24.86 8.81
N PRO A 339 2.98 25.24 8.29
CA PRO A 339 1.92 25.79 9.12
C PRO A 339 1.40 24.72 10.10
N ILE A 340 0.96 25.15 11.29
CA ILE A 340 0.36 24.27 12.30
C ILE A 340 -1.15 24.13 12.03
N ASN A 341 -1.71 22.94 12.27
CA ASN A 341 -3.09 22.57 11.95
C ASN A 341 -4.16 23.21 12.86
N THR A 342 -4.09 24.52 13.06
CA THR A 342 -5.00 25.28 13.92
C THR A 342 -6.44 25.38 13.41
N THR A 343 -6.67 25.02 12.14
CA THR A 343 -7.98 25.09 11.47
C THR A 343 -8.64 23.72 11.30
N GLY A 344 -8.00 22.63 11.74
CA GLY A 344 -8.56 21.28 11.66
C GLY A 344 -8.66 20.75 10.23
N LEU A 345 -7.68 21.06 9.39
CA LEU A 345 -7.55 20.44 8.07
C LEU A 345 -7.34 18.93 8.21
N THR A 346 -7.86 18.18 7.25
CA THR A 346 -7.64 16.74 7.15
C THR A 346 -6.15 16.40 7.21
N ASN A 347 -5.79 15.50 8.12
CA ASN A 347 -4.42 15.05 8.37
C ASN A 347 -4.45 13.64 8.95
N ALA A 348 -3.40 12.86 8.70
CA ALA A 348 -3.09 11.71 9.55
C ALA A 348 -2.64 12.22 10.92
N ILE A 349 -3.09 11.56 11.99
CA ILE A 349 -2.84 12.04 13.36
C ILE A 349 -2.10 11.03 14.24
N GLY A 350 -1.88 9.80 13.79
CA GLY A 350 -1.20 8.79 14.60
C GLY A 350 -1.94 8.57 15.92
N TYR A 351 -1.32 8.90 17.04
CA TYR A 351 -1.95 8.77 18.37
C TYR A 351 -2.58 10.05 18.89
N GLU A 352 -2.42 11.16 18.16
CA GLU A 352 -2.83 12.47 18.63
C GLU A 352 -4.35 12.56 18.75
N ALA A 353 -4.80 13.36 19.71
CA ALA A 353 -6.22 13.46 20.03
C ALA A 353 -7.03 14.10 18.89
N ASP A 354 -6.51 15.16 18.29
CA ASP A 354 -7.18 15.95 17.24
C ASP A 354 -6.24 16.49 16.15
N GLY A 355 -4.93 16.26 16.26
CA GLY A 355 -3.92 16.71 15.30
C GLY A 355 -3.67 18.22 15.26
N SER A 356 -4.25 19.01 16.16
CA SER A 356 -4.13 20.49 16.15
C SER A 356 -2.71 21.01 16.39
N GLY A 357 -1.84 20.19 16.98
CA GLY A 357 -0.41 20.50 17.18
C GLY A 357 0.50 20.05 16.03
N LEU A 358 -0.03 19.35 15.02
CA LEU A 358 0.75 18.83 13.91
C LEU A 358 0.93 19.87 12.80
N PHE A 359 1.94 19.66 11.96
CA PHE A 359 2.10 20.43 10.73
C PHE A 359 1.02 20.08 9.69
N VAL A 360 0.78 20.97 8.74
CA VAL A 360 -0.03 20.71 7.55
C VAL A 360 0.80 20.98 6.30
N ALA A 361 0.72 20.06 5.33
CA ALA A 361 1.31 20.19 4.00
C ALA A 361 0.31 19.74 2.93
N GLY A 362 0.74 19.57 1.68
CA GLY A 362 -0.10 19.04 0.61
C GLY A 362 -0.61 17.61 0.88
N ASP A 363 0.26 16.70 1.31
CA ASP A 363 -0.11 15.35 1.72
C ASP A 363 -0.57 15.27 3.20
N TYR A 364 -1.46 14.33 3.50
CA TYR A 364 -2.05 14.13 4.83
C TYR A 364 -1.07 13.50 5.83
N ARG A 365 -0.02 12.83 5.35
CA ARG A 365 0.92 12.02 6.13
C ARG A 365 2.26 12.74 6.33
N SER A 366 2.32 14.05 6.08
CA SER A 366 3.54 14.87 6.24
C SER A 366 4.19 14.83 7.63
N ASN A 367 3.46 14.38 8.66
CA ASN A 367 3.96 14.23 10.03
C ASN A 367 4.30 12.80 10.40
N GLU A 368 4.19 11.84 9.47
CA GLU A 368 4.36 10.42 9.76
C GLU A 368 5.66 10.19 10.52
N HIS A 369 6.80 10.72 10.07
CA HIS A 369 8.03 10.79 10.88
C HIS A 369 8.84 12.06 10.57
N LEU A 370 9.92 12.27 11.34
CA LEU A 370 10.73 13.50 11.28
C LEU A 370 11.30 13.81 9.89
N GLY A 371 11.85 12.80 9.20
CA GLY A 371 12.40 12.95 7.85
C GLY A 371 11.40 13.51 6.82
N LEU A 372 10.15 13.04 6.82
CA LEU A 372 9.12 13.55 5.90
C LEU A 372 8.80 15.02 6.17
N ALA A 373 8.60 15.39 7.44
CA ALA A 373 8.33 16.79 7.83
C ALA A 373 9.47 17.73 7.41
N VAL A 374 10.71 17.24 7.44
CA VAL A 374 11.91 17.95 6.94
C VAL A 374 11.82 18.19 5.43
N LEU A 375 11.50 17.18 4.61
CA LEU A 375 11.35 17.36 3.16
C LEU A 375 10.17 18.27 2.78
N HIS A 376 9.02 18.10 3.42
CA HIS A 376 7.88 19.00 3.20
C HIS A 376 8.24 20.46 3.55
N THR A 377 8.96 20.69 4.65
CA THR A 377 9.46 22.03 5.01
C THR A 377 10.42 22.56 3.95
N LEU A 378 11.35 21.72 3.47
CA LEU A 378 12.35 22.11 2.48
C LEU A 378 11.70 22.59 1.18
N PHE A 379 10.72 21.85 0.66
CA PHE A 379 10.05 22.21 -0.60
C PHE A 379 9.04 23.35 -0.46
N MET A 380 8.43 23.52 0.72
CA MET A 380 7.68 24.74 1.02
C MET A 380 8.59 25.97 0.93
N ARG A 381 9.80 25.90 1.49
CA ARG A 381 10.79 26.99 1.41
C ARG A 381 11.21 27.26 -0.03
N GLU A 382 11.46 26.21 -0.82
CA GLU A 382 11.86 26.37 -2.22
C GLU A 382 10.77 27.07 -3.05
N HIS A 383 9.49 26.71 -2.85
CA HIS A 383 8.39 27.42 -3.46
C HIS A 383 8.39 28.91 -3.07
N ASN A 384 8.47 29.21 -1.77
CA ASN A 384 8.45 30.58 -1.27
C ASN A 384 9.64 31.42 -1.78
N ARG A 385 10.82 30.80 -1.91
CA ARG A 385 12.01 31.43 -2.48
C ARG A 385 11.79 31.78 -3.95
N LEU A 386 11.36 30.80 -4.76
CA LEU A 386 11.08 31.01 -6.19
C LEU A 386 9.97 32.05 -6.41
N ALA A 387 8.87 31.98 -5.66
CA ALA A 387 7.79 32.96 -5.73
C ALA A 387 8.28 34.39 -5.44
N SER A 388 9.12 34.55 -4.41
CA SER A 388 9.72 35.85 -4.07
C SER A 388 10.63 36.38 -5.18
N ASP A 389 11.45 35.51 -5.77
CA ASP A 389 12.35 35.86 -6.88
C ASP A 389 11.54 36.26 -8.14
N ILE A 390 10.50 35.48 -8.47
CA ILE A 390 9.59 35.75 -9.60
C ILE A 390 8.87 37.07 -9.41
N GLN A 391 8.30 37.33 -8.23
CA GLN A 391 7.59 38.58 -7.94
C GLN A 391 8.53 39.78 -8.03
N THR A 392 9.78 39.64 -7.54
CA THR A 392 10.81 40.69 -7.62
C THR A 392 11.19 41.00 -9.06
N ALA A 393 11.38 39.96 -9.88
CA ALA A 393 11.72 40.10 -11.29
C ALA A 393 10.53 40.59 -12.15
N ASN A 394 9.31 40.30 -11.73
CA ASN A 394 8.07 40.61 -12.47
C ASN A 394 7.03 41.28 -11.56
N PRO A 395 7.22 42.56 -11.14
CA PRO A 395 6.32 43.22 -10.19
C PRO A 395 4.89 43.46 -10.69
N GLY A 396 4.61 43.19 -11.97
CA GLY A 396 3.28 43.33 -12.57
C GLY A 396 2.43 42.06 -12.54
N LEU A 397 3.02 40.90 -12.16
CA LEU A 397 2.26 39.66 -11.99
C LEU A 397 1.39 39.72 -10.74
N SER A 398 0.21 39.12 -10.83
CA SER A 398 -0.65 38.85 -9.69
C SER A 398 -0.09 37.72 -8.82
N ASP A 399 -0.52 37.67 -7.56
CA ASP A 399 -0.14 36.62 -6.62
C ASP A 399 -0.42 35.20 -7.16
N ASP A 400 -1.52 35.01 -7.88
CA ASP A 400 -1.87 33.71 -8.49
C ASP A 400 -0.92 33.35 -9.64
N GLU A 401 -0.56 34.31 -10.50
CA GLU A 401 0.41 34.08 -11.58
C GLU A 401 1.80 33.74 -11.02
N VAL A 402 2.22 34.42 -9.94
CA VAL A 402 3.48 34.11 -9.26
C VAL A 402 3.44 32.72 -8.61
N PHE A 403 2.36 32.40 -7.91
CA PHE A 403 2.19 31.11 -7.24
C PHE A 403 2.25 29.95 -8.24
N GLU A 404 1.48 30.02 -9.33
CA GLU A 404 1.42 28.95 -10.33
C GLU A 404 2.73 28.82 -11.11
N ARG A 405 3.44 29.92 -11.35
CA ARG A 405 4.78 29.86 -11.95
C ARG A 405 5.80 29.23 -11.00
N ALA A 406 5.79 29.58 -9.71
CA ALA A 406 6.65 28.94 -8.71
C ALA A 406 6.34 27.45 -8.55
N ARG A 407 5.05 27.08 -8.46
CA ARG A 407 4.57 25.69 -8.42
C ARG A 407 5.06 24.90 -9.63
N ARG A 408 4.91 25.41 -10.85
CA ARG A 408 5.40 24.74 -12.07
C ARG A 408 6.91 24.46 -12.04
N LEU A 409 7.73 25.42 -11.58
CA LEU A 409 9.18 25.22 -11.46
C LEU A 409 9.57 24.23 -10.36
N VAL A 410 8.87 24.23 -9.22
CA VAL A 410 9.10 23.24 -8.16
C VAL A 410 8.73 21.82 -8.63
N VAL A 411 7.60 21.67 -9.32
CA VAL A 411 7.18 20.38 -9.90
C VAL A 411 8.23 19.87 -10.88
N ALA A 412 8.75 20.72 -11.76
CA ALA A 412 9.82 20.34 -12.67
C ALA A 412 11.09 19.87 -11.92
N LYS A 413 11.45 20.52 -10.81
CA LYS A 413 12.58 20.10 -9.97
C LYS A 413 12.34 18.74 -9.31
N LEU A 414 11.11 18.46 -8.83
CA LEU A 414 10.74 17.13 -8.32
C LEU A 414 10.88 16.05 -9.40
N GLN A 415 10.40 16.34 -10.61
CA GLN A 415 10.51 15.46 -11.76
C GLN A 415 11.98 15.19 -12.13
N ILE A 416 12.81 16.23 -12.22
CA ILE A 416 14.23 16.11 -12.54
C ILE A 416 14.97 15.28 -11.48
N ILE A 417 14.85 15.62 -10.19
CA ILE A 417 15.52 14.87 -9.11
C ILE A 417 15.08 13.40 -9.11
N THR A 418 13.79 13.14 -9.34
CA THR A 418 13.27 11.76 -9.36
C THR A 418 13.87 10.95 -10.51
N TYR A 419 13.89 11.48 -11.73
CA TYR A 419 14.33 10.72 -12.92
C TYR A 419 15.84 10.77 -13.18
N GLU A 420 16.55 11.79 -12.70
CA GLU A 420 17.99 11.97 -12.94
C GLU A 420 18.87 11.58 -11.75
N GLU A 421 18.34 11.55 -10.51
CA GLU A 421 19.10 11.11 -9.33
C GLU A 421 18.52 9.86 -8.66
N PHE A 422 17.25 9.89 -8.25
CA PHE A 422 16.63 8.81 -7.46
C PHE A 422 16.49 7.51 -8.24
N LEU A 423 15.82 7.51 -9.41
CA LEU A 423 15.60 6.30 -10.19
C LEU A 423 16.92 5.67 -10.66
N PRO A 424 17.94 6.43 -11.12
CA PRO A 424 19.25 5.86 -11.42
C PRO A 424 19.97 5.27 -10.20
N ALA A 425 19.85 5.87 -9.02
CA ALA A 425 20.45 5.35 -7.78
C ALA A 425 19.76 4.06 -7.28
N LEU A 426 18.48 3.89 -7.58
CA LEU A 426 17.68 2.72 -7.19
C LEU A 426 17.74 1.60 -8.23
N LEU A 427 17.47 1.91 -9.50
CA LEU A 427 17.26 0.94 -10.58
C LEU A 427 18.51 0.70 -11.44
N GLY A 428 19.55 1.51 -11.24
CA GLY A 428 20.72 1.56 -12.08
C GLY A 428 20.57 2.52 -13.26
N ALA A 429 21.71 3.01 -13.75
CA ALA A 429 21.76 3.97 -14.84
C ALA A 429 21.15 3.39 -16.13
N GLY A 430 20.23 4.14 -16.74
CA GLY A 430 19.59 3.77 -18.00
C GLY A 430 18.45 2.76 -17.88
N ALA A 431 17.99 2.42 -16.67
CA ALA A 431 16.83 1.57 -16.47
C ALA A 431 15.54 2.19 -17.03
N ILE A 432 15.37 3.51 -16.88
CA ILE A 432 14.30 4.27 -17.53
C ILE A 432 14.77 4.72 -18.91
N PRO A 433 14.06 4.39 -20.01
CA PRO A 433 14.40 4.85 -21.35
C PRO A 433 14.38 6.38 -21.43
N ALA A 434 15.18 7.01 -22.30
CA ALA A 434 15.12 8.46 -22.48
C ALA A 434 13.74 8.91 -22.97
N TRP A 435 13.28 10.08 -22.49
CA TRP A 435 12.01 10.67 -22.95
C TRP A 435 12.09 11.06 -24.43
N THR A 436 10.97 10.96 -25.14
CA THR A 436 10.91 11.28 -26.57
C THR A 436 9.83 12.30 -26.90
N ALA A 437 8.61 12.09 -26.41
CA ALA A 437 7.47 12.97 -26.55
C ALA A 437 6.40 12.58 -25.53
N TYR A 438 5.45 13.49 -25.29
CA TYR A 438 4.19 13.19 -24.64
C TYR A 438 3.31 12.31 -25.56
N ASP A 439 2.69 11.28 -24.99
CA ASP A 439 1.76 10.37 -25.66
C ASP A 439 0.39 10.38 -24.95
N ASP A 440 -0.62 10.94 -25.63
CA ASP A 440 -1.98 11.05 -25.09
C ASP A 440 -2.79 9.75 -25.12
N THR A 441 -2.19 8.64 -25.58
CA THR A 441 -2.79 7.32 -25.55
C THR A 441 -2.44 6.51 -24.30
N ILE A 442 -1.47 6.98 -23.51
CA ILE A 442 -1.03 6.33 -22.27
C ILE A 442 -1.95 6.76 -21.12
N ASP A 443 -2.58 5.77 -20.46
CA ASP A 443 -3.21 5.96 -19.16
C ASP A 443 -2.16 5.72 -18.07
N ALA A 444 -1.67 6.82 -17.50
CA ALA A 444 -0.62 6.81 -16.49
C ALA A 444 -1.16 6.80 -15.05
N SER A 445 -2.40 6.36 -14.85
CA SER A 445 -2.95 6.13 -13.51
C SER A 445 -2.10 5.10 -12.75
N ALA A 446 -1.93 5.28 -11.43
CA ALA A 446 -1.06 4.42 -10.66
C ALA A 446 -1.57 2.96 -10.63
N TYR A 447 -0.66 1.99 -10.79
CA TYR A 447 -0.98 0.57 -10.65
C TYR A 447 -1.20 0.20 -9.18
N ASN A 448 -2.22 -0.60 -8.92
CA ASN A 448 -2.55 -1.14 -7.61
C ASN A 448 -1.36 -1.91 -7.01
N ALA A 449 -0.74 -2.80 -7.81
CA ALA A 449 0.46 -3.52 -7.36
C ALA A 449 1.64 -2.57 -7.07
N PHE A 450 1.79 -1.47 -7.82
CA PHE A 450 2.84 -0.49 -7.59
C PHE A 450 2.67 0.20 -6.24
N THR A 451 1.49 0.76 -5.97
CA THR A 451 1.22 1.49 -4.72
C THR A 451 1.21 0.60 -3.50
N THR A 452 0.67 -0.62 -3.64
CA THR A 452 0.29 -1.48 -2.51
C THR A 452 1.37 -2.50 -2.17
N ALA A 453 2.14 -2.97 -3.15
CA ALA A 453 3.11 -4.05 -2.95
C ALA A 453 4.54 -3.68 -3.35
N VAL A 454 4.77 -2.84 -4.35
CA VAL A 454 6.14 -2.48 -4.77
C VAL A 454 6.69 -1.36 -3.91
N MET A 455 6.10 -0.16 -3.93
CA MET A 455 6.64 1.01 -3.21
C MET A 455 6.94 0.79 -1.72
N PRO A 456 6.21 -0.07 -0.97
CA PRO A 456 6.58 -0.42 0.40
C PRO A 456 7.98 -1.04 0.58
N PHE A 457 8.71 -1.38 -0.50
CA PHE A 457 10.12 -1.81 -0.42
C PHE A 457 11.00 -0.85 0.39
N ILE A 458 10.68 0.46 0.35
CA ILE A 458 11.44 1.51 1.05
C ILE A 458 11.55 1.27 2.55
N HIS A 459 10.60 0.54 3.15
CA HIS A 459 10.57 0.29 4.59
C HIS A 459 11.71 -0.63 5.05
N SER A 460 12.19 -1.54 4.20
CA SER A 460 13.38 -2.36 4.50
C SER A 460 14.65 -1.51 4.62
N MET A 461 14.70 -0.38 3.92
CA MET A 461 15.87 0.50 3.92
C MET A 461 15.93 1.43 5.14
N GLN A 462 14.85 1.56 5.91
CA GLN A 462 14.78 2.54 6.99
C GLN A 462 15.67 2.16 8.17
N SER A 463 16.48 3.11 8.62
CA SER A 463 17.29 2.97 9.82
C SER A 463 16.46 3.20 11.09
N GLU A 464 16.83 2.53 12.19
CA GLU A 464 16.20 2.70 13.51
C GLU A 464 16.41 4.08 14.13
N GLN A 465 17.34 4.89 13.61
CA GLN A 465 17.62 6.22 14.11
C GLN A 465 17.82 7.24 12.98
N PHE A 466 17.42 8.48 13.23
CA PHE A 466 17.88 9.64 12.47
C PHE A 466 19.14 10.22 13.12
N LEU A 467 20.26 10.21 12.39
CA LEU A 467 21.42 11.00 12.77
C LEU A 467 21.08 12.50 12.76
N ARG A 468 21.57 13.24 13.76
CA ARG A 468 21.48 14.71 13.81
C ARG A 468 22.86 15.33 13.95
N LEU A 469 23.39 15.86 12.86
CA LEU A 469 24.79 16.27 12.76
C LEU A 469 24.94 17.80 12.67
N ASP A 470 25.98 18.35 13.31
CA ASP A 470 26.39 19.73 13.08
C ASP A 470 27.20 19.88 11.78
N ALA A 471 27.62 21.10 11.47
CA ALA A 471 28.39 21.40 10.25
C ALA A 471 29.80 20.77 10.21
N THR A 472 30.27 20.18 11.31
CA THR A 472 31.54 19.44 11.38
C THR A 472 31.36 17.92 11.21
N GLY A 473 30.11 17.46 11.05
CA GLY A 473 29.78 16.03 11.01
C GLY A 473 29.66 15.38 12.39
N ALA A 474 29.77 16.16 13.48
CA ALA A 474 29.61 15.64 14.83
C ALA A 474 28.14 15.61 15.25
N VAL A 475 27.75 14.63 16.07
CA VAL A 475 26.39 14.57 16.64
C VAL A 475 26.14 15.82 17.48
N ILE A 476 25.00 16.49 17.24
CA ILE A 476 24.62 17.69 17.99
C ILE A 476 24.41 17.38 19.48
N ALA A 477 24.47 18.40 20.35
CA ALA A 477 24.29 18.23 21.79
C ALA A 477 22.96 17.58 22.20
N ALA A 478 21.92 17.67 21.37
CA ALA A 478 20.63 17.03 21.60
C ALA A 478 20.63 15.51 21.31
N GLY A 479 21.71 14.96 20.72
CA GLY A 479 21.83 13.54 20.35
C GLY A 479 21.13 13.17 19.05
N ASN A 480 21.18 11.90 18.66
CA ASN A 480 20.31 11.34 17.62
C ASN A 480 18.90 11.07 18.18
N VAL A 481 17.96 10.64 17.34
CA VAL A 481 16.61 10.23 17.76
C VAL A 481 16.24 8.90 17.13
N GLU A 482 15.61 8.02 17.89
CA GLU A 482 15.07 6.75 17.39
C GLU A 482 13.85 7.02 16.51
N LEU A 483 13.69 6.26 15.44
CA LEU A 483 12.60 6.36 14.47
C LEU A 483 11.24 6.26 15.16
N LYS A 484 11.07 5.26 16.04
CA LYS A 484 9.85 5.07 16.83
C LYS A 484 9.43 6.29 17.66
N ASP A 485 10.38 7.11 18.09
CA ASP A 485 10.11 8.31 18.90
C ASP A 485 9.79 9.54 18.03
N THR A 486 9.88 9.42 16.70
CA THR A 486 9.60 10.52 15.78
C THR A 486 8.19 10.51 15.18
N TYR A 487 7.46 9.40 15.33
CA TYR A 487 6.15 9.25 14.71
C TYR A 487 5.16 10.31 15.21
N PHE A 488 4.65 11.16 14.30
CA PHE A 488 3.75 12.28 14.62
C PHE A 488 4.29 13.26 15.67
N ALA A 489 5.60 13.33 15.83
CA ALA A 489 6.28 14.17 16.83
C ALA A 489 7.16 15.27 16.23
N ALA A 490 7.14 15.47 14.90
CA ALA A 490 8.01 16.43 14.21
C ALA A 490 7.99 17.86 14.79
N PRO A 491 6.84 18.45 15.20
CA PRO A 491 6.82 19.78 15.83
C PRO A 491 7.60 19.87 17.16
N THR A 492 7.90 18.75 17.80
CA THR A 492 8.71 18.71 19.03
C THR A 492 10.22 18.86 18.74
N PHE A 493 10.64 18.43 17.54
CA PHE A 493 12.05 18.47 17.10
C PHE A 493 12.34 19.69 16.22
N LEU A 494 11.34 20.14 15.46
CA LEU A 494 11.46 21.26 14.53
C LEU A 494 10.92 22.53 15.17
N THR A 495 11.81 23.30 15.82
CA THR A 495 11.42 24.47 16.63
C THR A 495 11.83 25.81 16.03
N ASP A 496 12.73 25.82 15.05
CA ASP A 496 13.24 27.02 14.39
C ASP A 496 13.74 26.74 12.96
N ALA A 497 14.21 27.78 12.27
CA ALA A 497 14.61 27.66 10.88
C ALA A 497 15.78 26.71 10.63
N ALA A 498 16.71 26.59 11.58
CA ALA A 498 17.91 25.76 11.48
C ALA A 498 17.66 24.32 11.95
N SER A 499 16.54 24.05 12.63
CA SER A 499 16.24 22.72 13.20
C SER A 499 16.13 21.57 12.18
N ILE A 500 15.89 21.87 10.90
CA ILE A 500 15.90 20.85 9.84
C ILE A 500 17.32 20.44 9.39
N GLU A 501 18.31 21.31 9.60
CA GLU A 501 19.65 21.13 9.04
C GLU A 501 20.39 19.93 9.62
N PRO A 502 20.34 19.64 10.93
CA PRO A 502 21.03 18.48 11.47
C PRO A 502 20.50 17.16 10.92
N VAL A 503 19.19 17.09 10.66
CA VAL A 503 18.55 15.91 10.07
C VAL A 503 18.98 15.75 8.62
N LEU A 504 18.99 16.83 7.82
CA LEU A 504 19.46 16.79 6.43
C LEU A 504 20.92 16.34 6.32
N ARG A 505 21.81 16.80 7.22
CA ARG A 505 23.20 16.32 7.29
C ARG A 505 23.28 14.85 7.67
N GLY A 506 22.45 14.40 8.62
CA GLY A 506 22.34 13.00 9.01
C GLY A 506 21.92 12.09 7.86
N LEU A 507 20.84 12.46 7.16
CA LEU A 507 20.32 11.76 5.99
C LEU A 507 21.36 11.65 4.87
N ALA A 508 22.18 12.68 4.68
CA ALA A 508 23.28 12.67 3.70
C ALA A 508 24.44 11.76 4.11
N ALA A 509 24.73 11.64 5.41
CA ALA A 509 25.89 10.92 5.93
C ALA A 509 25.63 9.44 6.20
N GLN A 510 24.39 9.10 6.57
CA GLN A 510 23.99 7.76 6.99
C GLN A 510 23.70 6.87 5.78
N LYS A 511 24.28 5.67 5.77
CA LYS A 511 23.89 4.61 4.85
C LYS A 511 22.57 4.00 5.31
N HIS A 512 21.66 3.78 4.38
CA HIS A 512 20.39 3.11 4.67
C HIS A 512 20.61 1.62 5.01
N GLN A 513 19.63 0.98 5.64
CA GLN A 513 19.63 -0.48 5.84
C GLN A 513 19.60 -1.20 4.50
N ASN A 514 20.11 -2.42 4.43
CA ASN A 514 20.11 -3.20 3.21
C ASN A 514 18.69 -3.38 2.69
N LEU A 515 18.52 -3.32 1.36
CA LEU A 515 17.22 -3.57 0.75
C LEU A 515 17.06 -5.08 0.57
N ASP A 516 16.39 -5.71 1.52
CA ASP A 516 16.18 -7.17 1.58
C ASP A 516 14.87 -7.53 2.29
N LEU A 517 14.64 -8.82 2.53
CA LEU A 517 13.40 -9.26 3.15
C LEU A 517 13.26 -8.83 4.63
N GLN A 518 14.32 -8.35 5.28
CA GLN A 518 14.33 -8.00 6.69
C GLN A 518 13.91 -6.55 6.93
N LEU A 519 13.23 -6.33 8.06
CA LEU A 519 12.88 -5.02 8.57
C LEU A 519 13.37 -4.88 10.01
N VAL A 520 13.79 -3.66 10.34
CA VAL A 520 14.18 -3.27 11.70
C VAL A 520 13.03 -3.40 12.71
N ASP A 521 13.36 -3.60 13.99
CA ASP A 521 12.36 -3.90 15.02
C ASP A 521 11.36 -2.74 15.23
N ASP A 522 11.86 -1.51 15.08
CA ASP A 522 11.07 -0.26 15.14
C ASP A 522 9.87 -0.26 14.18
N LEU A 523 9.96 -1.00 13.06
CA LEU A 523 8.90 -1.15 12.06
C LEU A 523 8.08 -2.43 12.21
N ARG A 524 8.68 -3.51 12.74
CA ARG A 524 8.01 -4.82 12.79
C ARG A 524 7.26 -5.06 14.10
N ASN A 525 7.66 -4.39 15.18
CA ASN A 525 7.16 -4.65 16.52
C ASN A 525 6.71 -3.38 17.26
N THR A 526 7.25 -2.21 16.91
CA THR A 526 6.86 -0.93 17.52
C THR A 526 6.43 0.12 16.51
N TYR A 527 6.08 -0.28 15.28
CA TYR A 527 5.64 0.67 14.27
C TYR A 527 4.47 1.44 14.83
N LEU A 528 4.52 2.76 14.74
CA LEU A 528 3.36 3.52 15.17
C LEU A 528 3.04 3.21 16.68
N ALA A 529 4.13 3.25 17.45
CA ALA A 529 4.31 3.33 18.90
C ALA A 529 3.53 4.39 19.71
N ALA A 530 2.37 4.10 20.31
CA ALA A 530 1.91 4.95 21.43
C ALA A 530 2.73 4.62 22.70
N PRO A 531 3.20 5.61 23.50
CA PRO A 531 4.00 5.36 24.70
C PRO A 531 3.38 4.44 25.76
N ALA A 532 2.06 4.18 25.71
CA ALA A 532 1.31 3.41 26.71
C ALA A 532 0.71 2.09 26.20
N ASP A 533 0.57 1.89 24.89
CA ASP A 533 -0.32 0.83 24.34
C ASP A 533 0.40 -0.21 23.45
N GLY A 534 1.71 -0.07 23.20
CA GLY A 534 2.46 -0.93 22.26
C GLY A 534 2.33 -0.44 20.81
N GLY A 535 2.97 -1.12 19.85
CA GLY A 535 2.94 -0.75 18.42
C GLY A 535 2.23 -1.74 17.51
N LEU A 536 2.43 -1.57 16.20
CA LEU A 536 1.94 -2.41 15.12
C LEU A 536 3.10 -3.15 14.45
N ASP A 537 2.75 -4.09 13.57
CA ASP A 537 3.69 -4.76 12.67
C ASP A 537 3.48 -4.27 11.24
N LEU A 538 4.36 -3.39 10.75
CA LEU A 538 4.26 -2.82 9.41
C LEU A 538 4.35 -3.91 8.32
N ALA A 539 5.19 -4.93 8.51
CA ALA A 539 5.31 -6.02 7.53
C ALA A 539 4.01 -6.83 7.43
N ALA A 540 3.40 -7.16 8.57
CA ALA A 540 2.11 -7.84 8.58
C ALA A 540 1.01 -6.98 7.93
N LEU A 541 1.00 -5.67 8.18
CA LEU A 541 0.05 -4.73 7.56
C LEU A 541 0.23 -4.64 6.04
N ILE A 542 1.46 -4.55 5.52
CA ILE A 542 1.73 -4.50 4.06
C ILE A 542 1.25 -5.79 3.39
N ILE A 543 1.56 -6.95 3.96
CA ILE A 543 1.09 -8.24 3.45
C ILE A 543 -0.45 -8.29 3.45
N GLN A 544 -1.08 -7.88 4.55
CA GLN A 544 -2.54 -7.87 4.67
C GLN A 544 -3.18 -6.91 3.67
N ASN A 545 -2.54 -5.76 3.41
CA ASN A 545 -3.01 -4.78 2.45
C ASN A 545 -2.96 -5.32 1.02
N GLY A 546 -1.88 -6.03 0.64
CA GLY A 546 -1.82 -6.71 -0.66
C GLY A 546 -2.95 -7.73 -0.85
N ARG A 547 -3.28 -8.49 0.21
CA ARG A 547 -4.40 -9.44 0.19
C ARG A 547 -5.75 -8.73 0.12
N ASP A 548 -5.92 -7.64 0.86
CA ASP A 548 -7.12 -6.81 0.82
C ASP A 548 -7.39 -6.21 -0.56
N HIS A 549 -6.34 -5.84 -1.29
CA HIS A 549 -6.44 -5.26 -2.63
C HIS A 549 -6.68 -6.31 -3.73
N GLY A 550 -6.83 -7.58 -3.37
CA GLY A 550 -7.03 -8.66 -4.32
C GLY A 550 -5.81 -8.86 -5.21
N LEU A 551 -4.59 -8.60 -4.72
CA LEU A 551 -3.40 -8.80 -5.54
C LEU A 551 -3.11 -10.31 -5.71
N PRO A 552 -2.71 -10.74 -6.92
CA PRO A 552 -2.42 -12.15 -7.19
C PRO A 552 -1.16 -12.62 -6.46
N ASP A 553 -0.89 -13.92 -6.54
CA ASP A 553 0.36 -14.50 -6.04
C ASP A 553 1.58 -13.98 -6.83
N TYR A 554 2.74 -13.99 -6.17
CA TYR A 554 4.04 -13.60 -6.75
C TYR A 554 4.31 -14.24 -8.11
N ASN A 555 4.13 -15.57 -8.22
CA ASN A 555 4.39 -16.27 -9.48
C ASN A 555 3.36 -15.95 -10.57
N ASP A 556 2.11 -15.67 -10.20
CA ASP A 556 1.05 -15.33 -11.15
C ASP A 556 1.28 -13.93 -11.73
N LEU A 557 1.67 -12.96 -10.89
CA LEU A 557 2.07 -11.65 -11.39
C LEU A 557 3.34 -11.72 -12.25
N ARG A 558 4.31 -12.56 -11.88
CA ARG A 558 5.50 -12.79 -12.74
C ARG A 558 5.09 -13.30 -14.11
N GLU A 559 4.24 -14.32 -14.17
CA GLU A 559 3.77 -14.87 -15.44
C GLU A 559 2.99 -13.85 -16.29
N GLU A 560 2.12 -13.06 -15.67
CA GLU A 560 1.37 -12.00 -16.35
C GLU A 560 2.31 -10.95 -16.96
N LEU A 561 3.40 -10.63 -16.26
CA LEU A 561 4.46 -9.74 -16.76
C LEU A 561 5.48 -10.44 -17.68
N SER A 562 5.19 -11.67 -18.13
CA SER A 562 6.06 -12.50 -18.98
C SER A 562 7.43 -12.82 -18.36
N LEU A 563 7.52 -12.81 -17.03
CA LEU A 563 8.67 -13.24 -16.25
C LEU A 563 8.58 -14.73 -15.93
N THR A 564 9.72 -15.36 -15.64
CA THR A 564 9.76 -16.81 -15.35
C THR A 564 9.24 -17.10 -13.94
N ARG A 565 8.28 -18.02 -13.80
CA ARG A 565 7.80 -18.52 -12.50
C ARG A 565 8.94 -19.20 -11.73
N ALA A 566 9.03 -18.95 -10.43
CA ALA A 566 9.91 -19.69 -9.53
C ALA A 566 9.33 -21.09 -9.26
N THR A 567 10.14 -22.14 -9.42
CA THR A 567 9.73 -23.52 -9.10
C THR A 567 10.13 -23.92 -7.69
N THR A 568 11.21 -23.32 -7.18
CA THR A 568 11.72 -23.46 -5.82
C THR A 568 12.12 -22.10 -5.27
N PHE A 569 12.28 -21.97 -3.96
CA PHE A 569 12.75 -20.71 -3.36
C PHE A 569 14.20 -20.36 -3.73
N ALA A 570 15.00 -21.33 -4.19
CA ALA A 570 16.33 -21.07 -4.75
C ALA A 570 16.29 -20.40 -6.14
N ASP A 571 15.13 -20.40 -6.81
CA ASP A 571 14.92 -19.62 -8.03
C ASP A 571 14.55 -18.16 -7.73
N VAL A 572 14.12 -17.86 -6.49
CA VAL A 572 13.79 -16.51 -6.04
C VAL A 572 15.05 -15.79 -5.55
N THR A 573 15.81 -16.46 -4.68
CA THR A 573 16.97 -15.85 -4.01
C THR A 573 18.16 -16.80 -3.97
N SER A 574 19.35 -16.23 -4.11
CA SER A 574 20.63 -16.94 -3.91
C SER A 574 21.02 -17.07 -2.43
N ASP A 575 20.35 -16.32 -1.54
CA ASP A 575 20.56 -16.38 -0.10
C ASP A 575 19.87 -17.62 0.49
N ALA A 576 20.68 -18.52 1.06
CA ALA A 576 20.20 -19.78 1.61
C ALA A 576 19.33 -19.60 2.87
N ASP A 577 19.58 -18.56 3.67
CA ASP A 577 18.84 -18.28 4.89
C ASP A 577 17.47 -17.68 4.54
N ILE A 578 17.41 -16.74 3.59
CA ILE A 578 16.14 -16.22 3.06
C ILE A 578 15.34 -17.34 2.40
N SER A 579 15.97 -18.19 1.58
CA SER A 579 15.31 -19.34 0.95
C SER A 579 14.71 -20.32 1.97
N ALA A 580 15.44 -20.59 3.06
CA ALA A 580 14.95 -21.43 4.15
C ALA A 580 13.79 -20.75 4.91
N ALA A 581 13.88 -19.45 5.15
CA ALA A 581 12.84 -18.67 5.82
C ALA A 581 11.53 -18.64 5.01
N LEU A 582 11.62 -18.42 3.69
CA LEU A 582 10.47 -18.51 2.78
C LEU A 582 9.87 -19.93 2.76
N THR A 583 10.71 -20.96 2.78
CA THR A 583 10.25 -22.35 2.89
C THR A 583 9.47 -22.58 4.20
N ALA A 584 9.94 -22.04 5.32
CA ALA A 584 9.25 -22.13 6.61
C ALA A 584 7.97 -21.29 6.67
N ALA A 585 7.91 -20.16 5.96
CA ALA A 585 6.76 -19.27 5.93
C ALA A 585 5.64 -19.78 4.99
N TYR A 586 5.98 -20.22 3.77
CA TYR A 586 5.02 -20.52 2.71
C TYR A 586 5.04 -21.97 2.23
N GLY A 587 6.18 -22.67 2.31
CA GLY A 587 6.35 -24.03 1.81
C GLY A 587 6.33 -24.20 0.28
N ASN A 588 5.66 -23.32 -0.46
CA ASN A 588 5.54 -23.35 -1.92
C ASN A 588 5.63 -21.92 -2.52
N PRO A 589 6.48 -21.67 -3.54
CA PRO A 589 6.58 -20.36 -4.19
C PRO A 589 5.30 -19.84 -4.87
N ASN A 590 4.35 -20.72 -5.18
CA ASN A 590 3.09 -20.35 -5.84
C ASN A 590 2.05 -19.73 -4.90
N VAL A 591 2.33 -19.65 -3.58
CA VAL A 591 1.41 -19.06 -2.59
C VAL A 591 2.00 -17.83 -1.89
N VAL A 592 3.02 -17.22 -2.50
CA VAL A 592 3.80 -16.12 -1.92
C VAL A 592 3.14 -14.78 -2.25
N ASP A 593 3.01 -13.90 -1.26
CA ASP A 593 2.52 -12.54 -1.47
C ASP A 593 3.55 -11.73 -2.29
N ILE A 594 3.10 -10.91 -3.26
CA ILE A 594 3.98 -10.15 -4.17
C ILE A 594 5.07 -9.37 -3.43
N TRP A 595 4.73 -8.70 -2.34
CA TRP A 595 5.71 -7.91 -1.59
C TRP A 595 6.84 -8.79 -1.06
N VAL A 596 6.50 -9.91 -0.42
CA VAL A 596 7.48 -10.84 0.14
C VAL A 596 8.34 -11.48 -0.96
N GLY A 597 7.73 -11.91 -2.05
CA GLY A 597 8.45 -12.50 -3.17
C GLY A 597 9.41 -11.51 -3.83
N GLY A 598 8.94 -10.29 -4.13
CA GLY A 598 9.74 -9.25 -4.77
C GLY A 598 10.86 -8.70 -3.89
N MET A 599 10.66 -8.59 -2.57
CA MET A 599 11.72 -8.22 -1.61
C MET A 599 12.80 -9.28 -1.47
N ALA A 600 12.46 -10.55 -1.72
CA ALA A 600 13.39 -11.66 -1.61
C ALA A 600 14.25 -11.87 -2.87
N GLU A 601 13.84 -11.32 -4.02
CA GLU A 601 14.56 -11.50 -5.27
C GLU A 601 15.99 -10.95 -5.21
N ASP A 602 16.95 -11.68 -5.80
CA ASP A 602 18.30 -11.15 -5.98
C ASP A 602 18.25 -9.87 -6.85
N PRO A 603 18.99 -8.80 -6.48
CA PRO A 603 19.00 -7.58 -7.28
C PRO A 603 19.49 -7.81 -8.71
N VAL A 604 18.81 -7.20 -9.67
CA VAL A 604 19.28 -7.14 -11.07
C VAL A 604 20.61 -6.38 -11.09
N THR A 605 21.53 -6.77 -11.98
CA THR A 605 22.86 -6.13 -12.06
C THR A 605 22.75 -4.61 -12.23
N GLY A 606 23.25 -3.87 -11.24
CA GLY A 606 23.26 -2.40 -11.22
C GLY A 606 22.04 -1.75 -10.58
N SER A 607 21.00 -2.53 -10.28
CA SER A 607 19.82 -2.16 -9.52
C SER A 607 19.96 -2.60 -8.07
N GLN A 608 19.16 -2.02 -7.17
CA GLN A 608 18.94 -2.52 -5.82
C GLN A 608 17.70 -3.41 -5.71
N LEU A 609 16.89 -3.47 -6.78
CA LEU A 609 15.65 -4.25 -6.83
C LEU A 609 15.83 -5.53 -7.66
N GLY A 610 15.06 -6.56 -7.29
CA GLY A 610 14.84 -7.74 -8.10
C GLY A 610 14.09 -7.47 -9.41
N GLU A 611 14.04 -8.49 -10.27
CA GLU A 611 13.45 -8.45 -11.60
C GLU A 611 11.97 -8.02 -11.60
N LEU A 612 11.15 -8.55 -10.70
CA LEU A 612 9.71 -8.24 -10.63
C LEU A 612 9.48 -6.78 -10.28
N PHE A 613 10.09 -6.32 -9.17
CA PHE A 613 9.94 -4.94 -8.71
C PHE A 613 10.54 -3.95 -9.71
N GLN A 614 11.71 -4.23 -10.27
CA GLN A 614 12.29 -3.38 -11.29
C GLN A 614 11.40 -3.29 -12.53
N THR A 615 10.80 -4.38 -12.98
CA THR A 615 9.89 -4.38 -14.14
C THR A 615 8.70 -3.45 -13.90
N ILE A 616 8.08 -3.53 -12.72
CA ILE A 616 6.92 -2.69 -12.37
C ILE A 616 7.33 -1.23 -12.19
N MET A 617 8.45 -0.96 -11.52
CA MET A 617 8.98 0.41 -11.33
C MET A 617 9.29 1.07 -12.68
N VAL A 618 10.00 0.37 -13.57
CA VAL A 618 10.33 0.89 -14.90
C VAL A 618 9.06 1.18 -15.70
N ARG A 619 8.08 0.28 -15.66
CA ARG A 619 6.80 0.48 -16.35
C ARG A 619 6.04 1.69 -15.80
N GLN A 620 5.78 1.73 -14.49
CA GLN A 620 5.03 2.82 -13.85
C GLN A 620 5.67 4.18 -14.11
N PHE A 621 6.98 4.33 -13.87
CA PHE A 621 7.65 5.62 -14.04
C PHE A 621 7.82 6.00 -15.53
N THR A 622 7.97 5.04 -16.44
CA THR A 622 7.97 5.38 -17.88
C THR A 622 6.60 5.93 -18.31
N GLU A 623 5.52 5.28 -17.90
CA GLU A 623 4.15 5.70 -18.23
C GLU A 623 3.78 7.03 -17.54
N LEU A 624 4.17 7.23 -16.28
CA LEU A 624 4.00 8.51 -15.57
C LEU A 624 4.67 9.68 -16.26
N ARG A 625 5.82 9.46 -16.89
CA ARG A 625 6.52 10.51 -17.64
C ARG A 625 5.92 10.72 -19.02
N ASP A 626 5.73 9.65 -19.76
CA ASP A 626 5.38 9.71 -21.18
C ASP A 626 3.89 10.10 -21.36
N GLY A 627 3.02 9.71 -20.42
CA GLY A 627 1.59 10.07 -20.40
C GLY A 627 1.27 11.40 -19.71
N ASP A 628 2.27 12.17 -19.28
CA ASP A 628 2.06 13.43 -18.58
C ASP A 628 2.23 14.64 -19.49
N ARG A 629 1.12 15.32 -19.84
CA ARG A 629 1.12 16.52 -20.67
C ARG A 629 1.92 17.66 -20.04
N PHE A 630 2.01 17.68 -18.71
CA PHE A 630 2.80 18.68 -18.00
C PHE A 630 4.17 18.16 -17.52
N TRP A 631 4.71 17.10 -18.15
CA TRP A 631 6.12 16.73 -18.02
C TRP A 631 7.01 17.95 -18.34
N TRP A 632 8.04 18.21 -17.53
CA TRP A 632 8.79 19.46 -17.60
C TRP A 632 9.42 19.75 -18.98
N GLU A 633 9.90 18.74 -19.71
CA GLU A 633 10.46 18.92 -21.05
C GLU A 633 9.39 19.30 -22.10
N ASN A 634 8.12 18.95 -21.83
CA ASN A 634 6.98 19.27 -22.68
C ASN A 634 6.30 20.59 -22.31
N ASP A 635 6.17 20.88 -21.02
CA ASP A 635 5.45 22.04 -20.50
C ASP A 635 6.29 23.32 -20.46
N LEU A 636 7.54 23.22 -19.99
CA LEU A 636 8.35 24.41 -19.73
C LEU A 636 8.81 25.09 -21.02
N THR A 637 8.87 26.43 -20.98
CA THR A 637 9.56 27.20 -22.03
C THR A 637 11.06 26.91 -22.00
N ALA A 638 11.78 27.15 -23.10
CA ALA A 638 13.24 26.94 -23.15
C ALA A 638 14.01 27.71 -22.05
N ALA A 639 13.54 28.89 -21.65
CA ALA A 639 14.14 29.66 -20.57
C ALA A 639 13.91 29.01 -19.19
N GLU A 640 12.69 28.52 -18.93
CA GLU A 640 12.37 27.78 -17.72
C GLU A 640 13.11 26.45 -17.66
N GLN A 641 13.20 25.71 -18.77
CA GLN A 641 14.01 24.48 -18.85
C GLN A 641 15.47 24.76 -18.50
N THR A 642 16.05 25.85 -19.01
CA THR A 642 17.42 26.25 -18.67
C THR A 642 17.58 26.57 -17.17
N GLU A 643 16.52 27.02 -16.50
CA GLU A 643 16.52 27.34 -15.07
C GLU A 643 16.50 26.09 -14.18
N VAL A 644 15.81 25.03 -14.58
CA VAL A 644 15.62 23.83 -13.76
C VAL A 644 16.48 22.64 -14.16
N GLN A 645 16.93 22.56 -15.42
CA GLN A 645 17.68 21.42 -15.93
C GLN A 645 18.97 21.19 -15.12
N GLY A 646 19.23 19.93 -14.75
CA GLY A 646 20.39 19.54 -13.97
C GLY A 646 20.32 19.95 -12.49
N THR A 647 19.16 20.39 -12.00
CA THR A 647 18.94 20.59 -10.56
C THR A 647 19.13 19.27 -9.83
N VAL A 648 20.01 19.26 -8.84
CA VAL A 648 20.14 18.16 -7.89
C VAL A 648 19.51 18.51 -6.54
N LEU A 649 19.14 17.52 -5.73
CA LEU A 649 18.52 17.73 -4.42
C LEU A 649 19.43 18.53 -3.47
N ALA A 650 20.74 18.39 -3.59
CA ALA A 650 21.71 19.21 -2.84
C ALA A 650 21.55 20.71 -3.10
N ASP A 651 21.19 21.12 -4.33
CA ASP A 651 20.99 22.52 -4.67
C ASP A 651 19.76 23.09 -3.96
N ILE A 652 18.68 22.30 -3.85
CA ILE A 652 17.48 22.68 -3.09
C ILE A 652 17.80 22.82 -1.60
N ILE A 653 18.57 21.88 -1.05
CA ILE A 653 19.02 21.95 0.35
C ILE A 653 19.83 23.23 0.59
N ARG A 654 20.84 23.50 -0.24
CA ARG A 654 21.72 24.68 -0.12
C ARG A 654 20.98 26.00 -0.34
N ALA A 655 19.97 26.02 -1.21
CA ALA A 655 19.17 27.21 -1.47
C ALA A 655 18.22 27.58 -0.32
N ASN A 656 17.85 26.62 0.54
CA ASN A 656 16.79 26.77 1.54
C ASN A 656 17.24 26.54 3.00
N THR A 657 18.55 26.42 3.22
CA THR A 657 19.16 26.19 4.54
C THR A 657 20.50 26.92 4.67
N GLY A 658 21.12 26.86 5.86
CA GLY A 658 22.51 27.27 6.07
C GLY A 658 23.54 26.23 5.63
N ILE A 659 23.13 25.08 5.08
CA ILE A 659 24.03 24.02 4.62
C ILE A 659 24.77 24.47 3.35
N SER A 660 26.07 24.22 3.31
CA SER A 660 26.96 24.60 2.23
C SER A 660 27.67 23.38 1.63
N THR A 661 29.00 23.31 1.77
CA THR A 661 29.85 22.25 1.21
C THR A 661 29.94 21.02 2.10
N GLU A 662 29.28 21.01 3.26
CA GLU A 662 29.34 19.88 4.20
C GLU A 662 28.42 18.70 3.83
N ILE A 663 27.66 18.80 2.74
CA ILE A 663 26.98 17.67 2.10
C ILE A 663 27.48 17.51 0.66
N GLN A 664 27.52 16.26 0.21
CA GLN A 664 27.87 15.87 -1.16
C GLN A 664 26.85 16.37 -2.18
N ASP A 665 27.27 16.52 -3.44
CA ASP A 665 26.42 17.02 -4.52
C ASP A 665 25.29 16.05 -4.89
N ASN A 666 25.58 14.73 -4.88
CA ASN A 666 24.56 13.70 -5.00
C ASN A 666 24.26 13.14 -3.60
N VAL A 667 23.22 13.67 -2.97
CA VAL A 667 22.85 13.29 -1.60
C VAL A 667 22.34 11.87 -1.47
N PHE A 668 22.00 11.19 -2.57
CA PHE A 668 21.61 9.78 -2.58
C PHE A 668 22.79 8.82 -2.37
N VAL A 669 24.03 9.33 -2.41
CA VAL A 669 25.25 8.59 -2.09
C VAL A 669 25.80 9.07 -0.75
N ALA A 670 25.79 8.23 0.26
CA ALA A 670 26.32 8.50 1.59
C ALA A 670 27.82 8.76 1.53
N VAL A 671 28.25 9.87 2.13
CA VAL A 671 29.65 10.18 2.37
C VAL A 671 29.84 10.30 3.87
N THR A 672 30.67 9.44 4.44
CA THR A 672 31.03 9.55 5.86
C THR A 672 31.81 10.87 6.06
N PRO A 673 31.37 11.76 6.96
CA PRO A 673 32.01 13.05 7.23
C PRO A 673 33.49 12.96 7.65
#